data_AF-A0A7W6XUG4-F1
#
_entry.id   AF-A0A7W6XUG4-F1
#
_cell.length_a   1.000
_cell.length_b   1.000
_cell.length_c   1.000
_cell.angle_alpha   90.00
_cell.angle_beta   90.00
_cell.angle_gamma   90.00
#
_symmetry.space_group_name_H-M   'P 1'
#
loop_
_entity.id
_entity.type
_entity.pdbx_description
1 polymer ?
#
loop_
_entity_poly.entity_id
_entity_poly.type
_entity_poly.pdbx_seq_one_letter_code
_entity_poly.pdbx_strand_id
1 'polypeptide(L)'
;MHLFSGFQFRDWLLANDPALSRLRMASRVTLTIVLSFAILFAIQMLIVPLPTAAFGLGIVLSIEGGVAVRDKGNSRQLVTRLFGCAASLAVVGIAAGLEDRRFLSDLVFLVVIALASAGRVFGPRGFAIGMFAFTSYFMGSYFRPSLAELPDVAIGPVVSVFVGHLVRAVLLPDDWRRDLLRSLESVRGRINQILFKLATLAGSGHIGEADRQELRQLEDRLKEVVLMAETFIPRPPAGVFDGASDPAAELAIRLFDAHLAAESAIVVSFQSLPPFALVHAVIEADKAELAIYEGMAEAIKDEPQGETVRALLWLGEARQQLTQVIGEGQASGFAGIDAVKDTVQPEKIDFSFANPLLRSALQITLASALAMGFGLLLSRERWFWAVLASFLVFTNTNSRGDTAMKALSRSLGTVFGIAIGLVLATLISGEPYIAIPVAAVCIFLAFYFLQVSYAMMTFFISIVLCLVYGMTGVLTLDLLQLRIGETMIGAVAGTAVAFLVFPARTRGALDAALARWFQALDELLSAIGEGKSGFALIALSQKIDACYRDVTVAARPLGSSWSVVTRPGQIRQTLAIFLSCTYWARILAKSYAARADADELKRLIASDLALMKDAAPRGSTCFFIERKASRTTGRHLPLSREGARLGLEMIGSALERLYPSADVLPFAPGEAIARSKQG
;
A
#
# COMPACT_ATOMS: atom_id res chain seq x y z
N MET A 1 16.17 23.34 30.17
CA MET A 1 15.32 22.13 30.17
C MET A 1 14.12 22.39 29.26
N HIS A 2 14.34 22.40 27.94
CA HIS A 2 13.30 22.59 26.90
C HIS A 2 13.68 21.73 25.69
N LEU A 3 13.50 20.43 25.84
CA LEU A 3 13.51 19.43 24.77
C LEU A 3 12.25 18.62 25.03
N PHE A 4 11.44 18.34 24.00
CA PHE A 4 10.11 17.68 24.04
C PHE A 4 8.85 18.56 24.11
N SER A 5 8.82 19.71 23.44
CA SER A 5 7.53 20.31 23.03
C SER A 5 7.48 20.42 21.51
N GLY A 6 6.79 19.48 20.85
CA GLY A 6 6.52 19.64 19.41
C GLY A 6 6.39 18.38 18.56
N PHE A 7 6.48 17.16 19.10
CA PHE A 7 5.98 15.99 18.36
C PHE A 7 4.45 16.03 18.41
N GLN A 8 3.85 16.85 17.54
CA GLN A 8 2.40 16.97 17.45
C GLN A 8 1.86 15.62 16.97
N PHE A 9 0.78 15.12 17.59
CA PHE A 9 0.10 13.89 17.18
C PHE A 9 -0.15 13.83 15.66
N ARG A 10 -0.35 15.00 15.03
CA ARG A 10 -0.45 15.20 13.59
C ARG A 10 0.79 14.72 12.82
N ASP A 11 2.00 15.03 13.29
CA ASP A 11 3.25 14.66 12.62
C ASP A 11 3.49 13.16 12.74
N TRP A 12 3.20 12.58 13.91
CA TRP A 12 3.22 11.11 14.07
C TRP A 12 2.19 10.42 13.16
N LEU A 13 0.99 10.98 13.06
CA LEU A 13 -0.08 10.44 12.23
C LEU A 13 0.27 10.51 10.74
N LEU A 14 0.81 11.64 10.27
CA LEU A 14 1.24 11.81 8.87
C LEU A 14 2.48 10.97 8.54
N ALA A 15 3.40 10.79 9.48
CA ALA A 15 4.55 9.90 9.27
C ALA A 15 4.13 8.42 9.13
N ASN A 16 3.10 7.98 9.88
CA ASN A 16 2.65 6.60 9.86
C ASN A 16 1.59 6.32 8.78
N ASP A 17 0.67 7.24 8.53
CA ASP A 17 -0.44 7.16 7.56
C ASP A 17 -0.52 8.46 6.72
N PRO A 18 0.43 8.70 5.78
CA PRO A 18 0.52 9.96 5.04
C PRO A 18 -0.77 10.34 4.31
N ALA A 19 -1.46 9.36 3.73
CA ALA A 19 -2.70 9.55 2.99
C ALA A 19 -3.97 9.54 3.86
N LEU A 20 -3.82 9.40 5.19
CA LEU A 20 -4.90 9.15 6.16
C LEU A 20 -5.85 8.03 5.72
N SER A 21 -5.32 7.08 4.95
CA SER A 21 -6.07 6.04 4.27
C SER A 21 -6.58 5.00 5.27
N ARG A 22 -5.74 4.65 6.25
CA ARG A 22 -6.07 3.71 7.33
C ARG A 22 -7.00 4.37 8.32
N LEU A 23 -6.74 5.63 8.66
CA LEU A 23 -7.63 6.44 9.49
C LEU A 23 -9.04 6.48 8.91
N ARG A 24 -9.19 6.83 7.63
CA ARG A 24 -10.49 6.89 6.97
C ARG A 24 -11.18 5.53 6.88
N MET A 25 -10.44 4.47 6.56
CA MET A 25 -10.99 3.11 6.58
C MET A 25 -11.53 2.75 7.96
N ALA A 26 -10.74 2.94 9.01
CA ALA A 26 -11.11 2.64 10.38
C ALA A 26 -12.33 3.43 10.85
N SER A 27 -12.35 4.74 10.60
CA SER A 27 -13.48 5.61 10.90
C SER A 27 -14.75 5.17 10.18
N ARG A 28 -14.68 4.86 8.88
CA ARG A 28 -15.83 4.40 8.10
C ARG A 28 -16.41 3.10 8.64
N VAL A 29 -15.57 2.09 8.87
CA VAL A 29 -16.03 0.79 9.38
C VAL A 29 -16.66 0.96 10.76
N THR A 30 -15.98 1.67 11.67
CA THR A 30 -16.47 1.90 13.04
C THR A 30 -17.78 2.68 13.05
N LEU A 31 -17.86 3.78 12.30
CA LEU A 31 -19.06 4.61 12.21
C LEU A 31 -20.23 3.83 11.61
N THR A 32 -19.96 2.99 10.60
CA THR A 32 -20.99 2.11 10.01
C THR A 32 -21.52 1.12 11.04
N ILE A 33 -20.65 0.45 11.80
CA ILE A 33 -21.07 -0.49 12.84
C ILE A 33 -21.91 0.22 13.91
N VAL A 34 -21.43 1.35 14.43
CA VAL A 34 -22.11 2.12 15.50
C VAL A 34 -23.47 2.62 15.03
N LEU A 35 -23.54 3.23 13.84
CA LEU A 35 -24.80 3.74 13.30
C LEU A 35 -25.78 2.60 12.96
N SER A 36 -25.32 1.50 12.36
CA SER A 36 -26.18 0.34 12.09
C SER A 36 -26.72 -0.26 13.36
N PHE A 37 -25.88 -0.43 14.40
CA PHE A 37 -26.32 -0.94 15.69
C PHE A 37 -27.34 0.01 16.34
N ALA A 38 -27.08 1.31 16.35
CA ALA A 38 -28.00 2.31 16.90
C ALA A 38 -29.36 2.32 16.18
N ILE A 39 -29.37 2.21 14.85
CA ILE A 39 -30.61 2.12 14.06
C ILE A 39 -31.35 0.81 14.37
N LEU A 40 -30.67 -0.34 14.40
CA LEU A 40 -31.30 -1.62 14.74
C LEU A 40 -31.86 -1.61 16.17
N PHE A 41 -31.14 -1.01 17.11
CA PHE A 41 -31.60 -0.85 18.49
C PHE A 41 -32.82 0.07 18.58
N ALA A 42 -32.87 1.16 17.81
CA ALA A 42 -34.03 2.03 17.73
C ALA A 42 -35.25 1.30 17.11
N ILE A 43 -35.06 0.51 16.06
CA ILE A 43 -36.11 -0.34 15.47
C ILE A 43 -36.64 -1.34 16.50
N GLN A 44 -35.73 -1.98 17.26
CA GLN A 44 -36.10 -2.91 18.34
C GLN A 44 -36.97 -2.24 19.41
N MET A 45 -36.63 -1.02 19.80
CA MET A 45 -37.34 -0.29 20.86
C MET A 45 -38.67 0.32 20.40
N LEU A 46 -38.80 0.70 19.13
CA LEU A 46 -39.90 1.53 18.65
C LEU A 46 -40.86 0.81 17.69
N ILE A 47 -40.43 -0.25 17.00
CA ILE A 47 -41.16 -0.84 15.87
C ILE A 47 -41.46 -2.32 16.11
N VAL A 48 -40.42 -3.16 16.20
CA VAL A 48 -40.57 -4.62 16.26
C VAL A 48 -39.40 -5.24 17.02
N PRO A 49 -39.62 -6.22 17.93
CA PRO A 49 -38.53 -6.91 18.60
C PRO A 49 -37.68 -7.68 17.59
N LEU A 50 -36.43 -7.26 17.42
CA LEU A 50 -35.51 -7.90 16.47
C LEU A 50 -34.78 -9.10 17.11
N PRO A 51 -34.62 -10.22 16.38
CA PRO A 51 -33.81 -11.34 16.83
C PRO A 51 -32.32 -10.97 16.88
N THR A 52 -31.56 -11.65 17.73
CA THR A 52 -30.11 -11.43 17.88
C THR A 52 -29.34 -11.62 16.58
N ALA A 53 -29.82 -12.50 15.69
CA ALA A 53 -29.30 -12.71 14.35
C ALA A 53 -29.29 -11.42 13.50
N ALA A 54 -30.30 -10.55 13.63
CA ALA A 54 -30.36 -9.28 12.91
C ALA A 54 -29.20 -8.36 13.30
N PHE A 55 -28.90 -8.25 14.60
CA PHE A 55 -27.76 -7.48 15.11
C PHE A 55 -26.42 -8.08 14.69
N GLY A 56 -26.27 -9.40 14.80
CA GLY A 56 -25.05 -10.10 14.41
C GLY A 56 -24.73 -9.89 12.93
N LEU A 57 -25.72 -10.10 12.04
CA LEU A 57 -25.57 -9.85 10.61
C LEU A 57 -25.33 -8.36 10.32
N GLY A 58 -26.06 -7.46 10.98
CA GLY A 58 -25.86 -6.02 10.83
C GLY A 58 -24.42 -5.59 11.11
N ILE A 59 -23.82 -6.06 12.22
CA ILE A 59 -22.43 -5.75 12.57
C ILE A 59 -21.45 -6.34 11.55
N VAL A 60 -21.63 -7.62 11.19
CA VAL A 60 -20.72 -8.30 10.26
C VAL A 60 -20.76 -7.67 8.88
N LEU A 61 -21.95 -7.39 8.33
CA LEU A 61 -22.06 -6.82 6.99
C LEU A 61 -21.58 -5.36 6.96
N SER A 62 -21.65 -4.63 8.07
CA SER A 62 -20.99 -3.33 8.21
C SER A 62 -19.47 -3.44 8.09
N ILE A 63 -18.86 -4.50 8.64
CA ILE A 63 -17.43 -4.78 8.47
C ILE A 63 -17.12 -5.15 7.02
N GLU A 64 -17.84 -6.12 6.44
CA GLU A 64 -17.57 -6.60 5.08
C GLU A 64 -17.82 -5.51 4.02
N GLY A 65 -18.85 -4.68 4.22
CA GLY A 65 -19.16 -3.54 3.36
C GLY A 65 -18.07 -2.46 3.33
N GLY A 66 -17.25 -2.38 4.39
CA GLY A 66 -16.12 -1.47 4.49
C GLY A 66 -14.78 -2.07 4.04
N VAL A 67 -14.57 -3.38 4.26
CA VAL A 67 -13.28 -4.06 4.03
C VAL A 67 -13.23 -4.85 2.71
N ALA A 68 -14.30 -5.55 2.36
CA ALA A 68 -14.36 -6.44 1.21
C ALA A 68 -14.79 -5.72 -0.07
N VAL A 69 -15.69 -4.73 0.03
CA VAL A 69 -16.14 -3.94 -1.12
C VAL A 69 -15.06 -2.95 -1.57
N ARG A 70 -14.36 -3.34 -2.63
CA ARG A 70 -13.21 -2.61 -3.20
C ARG A 70 -13.44 -2.10 -4.62
N ASP A 71 -14.67 -2.18 -5.13
CA ASP A 71 -15.01 -1.61 -6.44
C ASP A 71 -14.66 -0.12 -6.51
N LYS A 72 -14.29 0.34 -7.70
CA LYS A 72 -13.99 1.75 -7.94
C LYS A 72 -15.28 2.46 -8.33
N GLY A 73 -15.56 3.58 -7.68
CA GLY A 73 -16.75 4.41 -7.93
C GLY A 73 -17.96 4.05 -7.06
N ASN A 74 -18.74 5.08 -6.69
CA ASN A 74 -19.80 4.95 -5.69
C ASN A 74 -20.94 4.00 -6.14
N SER A 75 -21.39 4.11 -7.39
CA SER A 75 -22.48 3.28 -7.93
C SER A 75 -22.10 1.80 -8.04
N ARG A 76 -20.88 1.49 -8.52
CA ARG A 76 -20.39 0.10 -8.61
C ARG A 76 -20.30 -0.54 -7.22
N GLN A 77 -19.86 0.23 -6.21
CA GLN A 77 -19.83 -0.25 -4.83
C GLN A 77 -21.23 -0.47 -4.22
N LEU A 78 -22.20 0.40 -4.52
CA LEU A 78 -23.59 0.19 -4.08
C LEU A 78 -24.15 -1.11 -4.66
N VAL A 79 -23.99 -1.32 -5.96
CA VAL A 79 -24.41 -2.55 -6.65
C VAL A 79 -23.79 -3.78 -6.00
N THR A 80 -22.48 -3.76 -5.71
CA THR A 80 -21.81 -4.87 -5.02
C THR A 80 -22.34 -5.10 -3.62
N ARG A 81 -22.66 -4.05 -2.84
CA ARG A 81 -23.28 -4.20 -1.51
C ARG A 81 -24.68 -4.78 -1.60
N LEU A 82 -25.49 -4.39 -2.59
CA LEU A 82 -26.82 -4.92 -2.81
C LEU A 82 -26.78 -6.40 -3.20
N PHE A 83 -25.87 -6.79 -4.12
CA PHE A 83 -25.65 -8.21 -4.42
C PHE A 83 -25.11 -9.00 -3.22
N GLY A 84 -24.21 -8.42 -2.43
CA GLY A 84 -23.76 -9.01 -1.17
C GLY A 84 -24.90 -9.19 -0.16
N CYS A 85 -25.82 -8.23 -0.07
CA CYS A 85 -27.03 -8.32 0.74
C CYS A 85 -27.92 -9.46 0.27
N ALA A 86 -28.21 -9.55 -1.02
CA ALA A 86 -29.02 -10.61 -1.60
C ALA A 86 -28.39 -11.98 -1.35
N ALA A 87 -27.08 -12.12 -1.55
CA ALA A 87 -26.34 -13.35 -1.26
C ALA A 87 -26.43 -13.71 0.23
N SER A 88 -26.26 -12.73 1.12
CA SER A 88 -26.42 -12.90 2.57
C SER A 88 -27.79 -13.44 2.95
N LEU A 89 -28.87 -12.85 2.42
CA LEU A 89 -30.23 -13.30 2.72
C LEU A 89 -30.48 -14.71 2.19
N ALA A 90 -30.01 -15.03 0.98
CA ALA A 90 -30.15 -16.35 0.39
C ALA A 90 -29.45 -17.43 1.24
N VAL A 91 -28.19 -17.21 1.63
CA VAL A 91 -27.43 -18.21 2.42
C VAL A 91 -27.94 -18.35 3.84
N VAL A 92 -28.45 -17.28 4.46
CA VAL A 92 -29.09 -17.35 5.79
C VAL A 92 -30.40 -18.14 5.70
N GLY A 93 -31.21 -17.93 4.66
CA GLY A 93 -32.42 -18.71 4.43
C GLY A 93 -32.13 -20.20 4.21
N ILE A 94 -31.06 -20.52 3.47
CA ILE A 94 -30.58 -21.90 3.30
C ILE A 94 -30.13 -22.48 4.64
N ALA A 95 -29.35 -21.75 5.43
CA ALA A 95 -28.88 -22.21 6.73
C ALA A 95 -30.04 -22.48 7.71
N ALA A 96 -31.05 -21.59 7.75
CA ALA A 96 -32.26 -21.75 8.55
C ALA A 96 -33.08 -22.98 8.11
N GLY A 97 -33.27 -23.18 6.80
CA GLY A 97 -34.01 -24.34 6.28
C GLY A 97 -33.29 -25.69 6.44
N LEU A 98 -31.98 -25.67 6.69
CA LEU A 98 -31.16 -26.86 6.91
C LEU A 98 -30.87 -27.14 8.39
N GLU A 99 -31.50 -26.41 9.31
CA GLU A 99 -31.27 -26.53 10.76
C GLU A 99 -31.44 -27.97 11.26
N ASP A 100 -32.53 -28.65 10.84
CA ASP A 100 -32.83 -30.03 11.23
C ASP A 100 -31.86 -31.07 10.65
N ARG A 101 -31.10 -30.70 9.60
CA ARG A 101 -30.18 -31.59 8.89
C ARG A 101 -28.75 -31.08 9.00
N ARG A 102 -28.23 -31.11 10.22
CA ARG A 102 -26.92 -30.57 10.56
C ARG A 102 -25.76 -31.01 9.64
N PHE A 103 -25.63 -32.29 9.34
CA PHE A 103 -24.58 -32.77 8.43
C PHE A 103 -24.72 -32.21 7.01
N LEU A 104 -25.95 -32.00 6.54
CA LEU A 104 -26.21 -31.39 5.25
C LEU A 104 -25.88 -29.89 5.29
N SER A 105 -26.20 -29.20 6.39
CA SER A 105 -25.79 -27.80 6.61
C SER A 105 -24.27 -27.63 6.60
N ASP A 106 -23.53 -28.53 7.25
CA ASP A 106 -22.06 -28.50 7.28
C ASP A 106 -21.47 -28.71 5.86
N LEU A 107 -22.03 -29.65 5.08
CA LEU A 107 -21.65 -29.88 3.69
C LEU A 107 -21.94 -28.66 2.81
N VAL A 108 -23.13 -28.07 2.95
CA VAL A 108 -23.52 -26.87 2.20
C VAL A 108 -22.62 -25.69 2.57
N PHE A 109 -22.19 -25.57 3.83
CA PHE A 109 -21.25 -24.53 4.21
C PHE A 109 -19.90 -24.68 3.49
N LEU A 110 -19.38 -25.91 3.33
CA LEU A 110 -18.17 -26.16 2.54
C LEU A 110 -18.35 -25.79 1.07
N VAL A 111 -19.54 -26.03 0.50
CA VAL A 111 -19.89 -25.59 -0.86
C VAL A 111 -19.90 -24.06 -0.93
N VAL A 112 -20.51 -23.37 0.03
CA VAL A 112 -20.50 -21.89 0.12
C VAL A 112 -19.07 -21.36 0.22
N ILE A 113 -18.19 -21.99 1.02
CA ILE A 113 -16.78 -21.62 1.13
C ILE A 113 -16.06 -21.80 -0.22
N ALA A 114 -16.30 -22.90 -0.92
CA ALA A 114 -15.72 -23.16 -2.24
C ALA A 114 -16.16 -22.11 -3.27
N LEU A 115 -17.47 -21.82 -3.34
CA LEU A 115 -18.03 -20.82 -4.24
C LEU A 115 -17.57 -19.40 -3.90
N ALA A 116 -17.55 -19.04 -2.61
CA ALA A 116 -17.06 -17.75 -2.14
C ALA A 116 -15.57 -17.53 -2.48
N SER A 117 -14.77 -18.58 -2.36
CA SER A 117 -13.34 -18.51 -2.66
C SER A 117 -13.06 -18.51 -4.16
N ALA A 118 -13.78 -19.33 -4.95
CA ALA A 118 -13.70 -19.35 -6.40
C ALA A 118 -14.26 -18.07 -7.04
N GLY A 119 -15.23 -17.42 -6.39
CA GLY A 119 -15.81 -16.15 -6.83
C GLY A 119 -14.79 -15.02 -6.99
N ARG A 120 -13.59 -15.15 -6.38
CA ARG A 120 -12.47 -14.23 -6.58
C ARG A 120 -12.02 -14.10 -8.03
N VAL A 121 -12.31 -15.09 -8.88
CA VAL A 121 -12.02 -15.02 -10.33
C VAL A 121 -12.81 -13.89 -11.01
N PHE A 122 -13.96 -13.49 -10.47
CA PHE A 122 -14.73 -12.32 -10.94
C PHE A 122 -14.21 -10.98 -10.37
N GLY A 123 -12.99 -10.96 -9.83
CA GLY A 123 -12.34 -9.75 -9.31
C GLY A 123 -12.93 -9.24 -7.98
N PRO A 124 -12.83 -7.92 -7.71
CA PRO A 124 -13.20 -7.32 -6.41
C PRO A 124 -14.65 -7.57 -6.01
N ARG A 125 -15.58 -7.52 -6.97
CA ARG A 125 -17.01 -7.77 -6.72
C ARG A 125 -17.26 -9.20 -6.29
N GLY A 126 -16.69 -10.18 -7.00
CA GLY A 126 -16.84 -11.60 -6.67
C GLY A 126 -16.23 -11.95 -5.31
N PHE A 127 -15.07 -11.37 -4.97
CA PHE A 127 -14.50 -11.48 -3.63
C PHE A 127 -15.46 -10.93 -2.56
N ALA A 128 -16.02 -9.73 -2.75
CA ALA A 128 -16.93 -9.13 -1.79
C ALA A 128 -18.20 -9.96 -1.60
N ILE A 129 -18.89 -10.33 -2.68
CA ILE A 129 -20.11 -11.16 -2.60
C ILE A 129 -19.81 -12.50 -1.91
N GLY A 130 -18.68 -13.12 -2.22
CA GLY A 130 -18.22 -14.34 -1.56
C GLY A 130 -18.02 -14.17 -0.05
N MET A 131 -17.38 -13.08 0.37
CA MET A 131 -17.19 -12.77 1.80
C MET A 131 -18.53 -12.55 2.52
N PHE A 132 -19.46 -11.81 1.91
CA PHE A 132 -20.82 -11.66 2.45
C PHE A 132 -21.51 -13.01 2.61
N ALA A 133 -21.50 -13.85 1.56
CA ALA A 133 -22.11 -15.18 1.60
C ALA A 133 -21.49 -16.09 2.68
N PHE A 134 -20.16 -16.14 2.75
CA PHE A 134 -19.44 -16.95 3.73
C PHE A 134 -19.77 -16.53 5.17
N THR A 135 -19.63 -15.25 5.50
CA THR A 135 -19.82 -14.80 6.88
C THR A 135 -21.30 -14.79 7.28
N SER A 136 -22.22 -14.58 6.33
CA SER A 136 -23.66 -14.68 6.57
C SER A 136 -24.16 -16.10 6.76
N TYR A 137 -23.67 -17.08 5.99
CA TYR A 137 -24.00 -18.49 6.24
C TYR A 137 -23.55 -18.88 7.64
N PHE A 138 -22.33 -18.47 8.02
CA PHE A 138 -21.81 -18.64 9.36
C PHE A 138 -22.78 -18.06 10.41
N MET A 139 -23.18 -16.79 10.28
CA MET A 139 -24.10 -16.16 11.23
C MET A 139 -25.48 -16.83 11.26
N GLY A 140 -26.01 -17.27 10.12
CA GLY A 140 -27.24 -18.05 10.06
C GLY A 140 -27.13 -19.37 10.83
N SER A 141 -26.04 -20.12 10.62
CA SER A 141 -25.79 -21.38 11.34
C SER A 141 -25.52 -21.19 12.84
N TYR A 142 -24.94 -20.04 13.23
CA TYR A 142 -24.60 -19.71 14.61
C TYR A 142 -25.83 -19.32 15.43
N PHE A 143 -26.63 -18.38 14.91
CA PHE A 143 -27.80 -17.88 15.62
C PHE A 143 -29.04 -18.76 15.45
N ARG A 144 -29.09 -19.60 14.41
CA ARG A 144 -30.20 -20.51 14.12
C ARG A 144 -31.56 -19.81 14.12
N PRO A 145 -31.75 -18.77 13.27
CA PRO A 145 -33.04 -18.13 13.17
C PRO A 145 -34.06 -19.10 12.56
N SER A 146 -35.27 -19.10 13.09
CA SER A 146 -36.37 -19.85 12.49
C SER A 146 -36.78 -19.25 11.13
N LEU A 147 -37.39 -20.04 10.27
CA LEU A 147 -37.88 -19.57 8.96
C LEU A 147 -38.87 -18.40 9.09
N ALA A 148 -39.62 -18.33 10.18
CA ALA A 148 -40.58 -17.25 10.44
C ALA A 148 -39.89 -15.93 10.83
N GLU A 149 -38.71 -15.98 11.42
CA GLU A 149 -37.94 -14.79 11.82
C GLU A 149 -37.14 -14.18 10.66
N LEU A 150 -37.02 -14.86 9.52
CA LEU A 150 -36.23 -14.38 8.38
C LEU A 150 -36.57 -12.95 7.91
N PRO A 151 -37.84 -12.49 7.88
CA PRO A 151 -38.17 -11.11 7.56
C PRO A 151 -37.52 -10.10 8.53
N ASP A 152 -37.53 -10.40 9.83
CA ASP A 152 -36.94 -9.52 10.86
C ASP A 152 -35.41 -9.61 10.85
N VAL A 153 -34.86 -10.80 10.61
CA VAL A 153 -33.42 -11.01 10.42
C VAL A 153 -32.90 -10.21 9.23
N ALA A 154 -33.69 -10.08 8.16
CA ALA A 154 -33.32 -9.34 6.95
C ALA A 154 -33.11 -7.84 7.19
N ILE A 155 -33.72 -7.26 8.23
CA ILE A 155 -33.55 -5.85 8.59
C ILE A 155 -32.07 -5.55 8.89
N GLY A 156 -31.35 -6.47 9.54
CA GLY A 156 -29.92 -6.34 9.84
C GLY A 156 -29.05 -6.05 8.61
N PRO A 157 -28.96 -6.99 7.64
CA PRO A 157 -28.29 -6.80 6.38
C PRO A 157 -28.70 -5.54 5.62
N VAL A 158 -30.00 -5.26 5.54
CA VAL A 158 -30.53 -4.11 4.80
C VAL A 158 -30.03 -2.80 5.41
N VAL A 159 -30.16 -2.63 6.74
CA VAL A 159 -29.68 -1.44 7.45
C VAL A 159 -28.17 -1.29 7.28
N SER A 160 -27.39 -2.37 7.42
CA SER A 160 -25.93 -2.31 7.30
C SER A 160 -25.46 -1.83 5.92
N VAL A 161 -26.14 -2.26 4.85
CA VAL A 161 -25.80 -1.90 3.46
C VAL A 161 -26.09 -0.44 3.17
N PHE A 162 -27.26 0.05 3.58
CA PHE A 162 -27.64 1.45 3.39
C PHE A 162 -26.83 2.40 4.26
N VAL A 163 -26.63 2.08 5.53
CA VAL A 163 -25.77 2.88 6.43
C VAL A 163 -24.33 2.87 5.94
N GLY A 164 -23.79 1.71 5.54
CA GLY A 164 -22.42 1.63 5.01
C GLY A 164 -22.25 2.41 3.71
N HIS A 165 -23.28 2.42 2.86
CA HIS A 165 -23.28 3.28 1.68
C HIS A 165 -23.35 4.76 2.04
N LEU A 166 -24.25 5.16 2.94
CA LEU A 166 -24.40 6.54 3.40
C LEU A 166 -23.10 7.07 4.03
N VAL A 167 -22.49 6.30 4.93
CA VAL A 167 -21.23 6.65 5.58
C VAL A 167 -20.14 6.87 4.54
N ARG A 168 -20.05 6.02 3.52
CA ARG A 168 -18.99 6.11 2.50
C ARG A 168 -19.28 7.13 1.41
N ALA A 169 -20.55 7.38 1.08
CA ALA A 169 -20.93 8.30 0.00
C ALA A 169 -21.06 9.75 0.50
N VAL A 170 -21.50 9.95 1.74
CA VAL A 170 -21.87 11.28 2.28
C VAL A 170 -20.99 11.70 3.46
N LEU A 171 -20.86 10.89 4.50
CA LEU A 171 -20.18 11.32 5.75
C LEU A 171 -18.65 11.35 5.61
N LEU A 172 -18.09 10.31 5.00
CA LEU A 172 -16.65 10.15 4.77
C LEU A 172 -16.42 9.77 3.30
N PRO A 173 -16.68 10.67 2.33
CA PRO A 173 -16.56 10.39 0.91
C PRO A 173 -15.16 9.92 0.53
N ASP A 174 -15.09 8.95 -0.39
CA ASP A 174 -13.86 8.39 -0.94
C ASP A 174 -13.61 8.96 -2.33
N ASP A 175 -13.13 10.20 -2.38
CA ASP A 175 -12.91 10.93 -3.63
C ASP A 175 -11.42 11.24 -3.81
N TRP A 176 -10.72 10.29 -4.46
CA TRP A 176 -9.29 10.42 -4.77
C TRP A 176 -8.98 11.70 -5.57
N ARG A 177 -9.95 12.22 -6.35
CA ARG A 177 -9.78 13.46 -7.13
C ARG A 177 -9.60 14.66 -6.21
N ARG A 178 -10.45 14.76 -5.18
CA ARG A 178 -10.36 15.84 -4.18
C ARG A 178 -9.08 15.77 -3.37
N ASP A 179 -8.70 14.56 -2.97
CA ASP A 179 -7.47 14.36 -2.19
C ASP A 179 -6.22 14.66 -3.02
N LEU A 180 -6.21 14.23 -4.29
CA LEU A 180 -5.15 14.54 -5.23
C LEU A 180 -5.06 16.05 -5.47
N LEU A 181 -6.17 16.73 -5.78
CA LEU A 181 -6.18 18.19 -5.96
C LEU A 181 -5.61 18.94 -4.75
N ARG A 182 -6.06 18.60 -3.54
CA ARG A 182 -5.54 19.20 -2.29
C ARG A 182 -4.05 18.94 -2.11
N SER A 183 -3.59 17.74 -2.49
CA SER A 183 -2.18 17.37 -2.39
C SER A 183 -1.34 18.15 -3.40
N LEU A 184 -1.78 18.26 -4.67
CA LEU A 184 -1.13 19.07 -5.70
C LEU A 184 -1.06 20.55 -5.30
N GLU A 185 -2.15 21.11 -4.77
CA GLU A 185 -2.18 22.47 -4.23
C GLU A 185 -1.18 22.65 -3.07
N SER A 186 -1.05 21.64 -2.21
CA SER A 186 -0.07 21.63 -1.14
C SER A 186 1.37 21.57 -1.67
N VAL A 187 1.66 20.73 -2.67
CA VAL A 187 2.99 20.70 -3.35
C VAL A 187 3.33 22.08 -3.90
N ARG A 188 2.41 22.69 -4.66
CA ARG A 188 2.60 24.05 -5.20
C ARG A 188 2.84 25.08 -4.08
N GLY A 189 2.07 24.99 -2.99
CA GLY A 189 2.24 25.85 -1.82
C GLY A 189 3.61 25.71 -1.14
N ARG A 190 4.17 24.50 -1.07
CA ARG A 190 5.52 24.26 -0.54
C ARG A 190 6.62 24.78 -1.46
N ILE A 191 6.46 24.62 -2.78
CA ILE A 191 7.37 25.24 -3.77
C ILE A 191 7.37 26.77 -3.62
N ASN A 192 6.20 27.39 -3.45
CA ASN A 192 6.11 28.83 -3.20
C ASN A 192 6.87 29.24 -1.93
N GLN A 193 6.79 28.47 -0.84
CA GLN A 193 7.53 28.75 0.40
C GLN A 193 9.06 28.70 0.18
N ILE A 194 9.54 27.73 -0.59
CA ILE A 194 10.96 27.63 -0.98
C ILE A 194 11.35 28.87 -1.80
N LEU A 195 10.56 29.24 -2.82
CA LEU A 195 10.84 30.43 -3.65
C LEU A 195 10.86 31.73 -2.81
N PHE A 196 9.90 31.92 -1.90
CA PHE A 196 9.91 33.09 -1.00
C PHE A 196 11.13 33.12 -0.08
N LYS A 197 11.56 31.96 0.45
CA LYS A 197 12.80 31.89 1.24
C LYS A 197 14.03 32.19 0.39
N LEU A 198 14.10 31.68 -0.84
CA LEU A 198 15.19 32.01 -1.76
C LEU A 198 15.20 33.51 -2.12
N ALA A 199 14.03 34.15 -2.27
CA ALA A 199 13.94 35.59 -2.52
C ALA A 199 14.47 36.42 -1.35
N THR A 200 14.14 36.05 -0.10
CA THR A 200 14.67 36.76 1.08
C THR A 200 16.19 36.59 1.23
N LEU A 201 16.72 35.42 0.89
CA LEU A 201 18.17 35.18 0.87
C LEU A 201 18.87 35.92 -0.27
N ALA A 202 18.27 35.98 -1.45
CA ALA A 202 18.78 36.75 -2.57
C ALA A 202 18.85 38.26 -2.27
N GLY A 203 17.85 38.79 -1.55
CA GLY A 203 17.82 40.20 -1.13
C GLY A 203 18.84 40.55 -0.04
N SER A 204 19.20 39.59 0.82
CA SER A 204 20.20 39.79 1.89
C SER A 204 21.63 39.49 1.48
N GLY A 205 21.84 38.72 0.39
CA GLY A 205 23.15 38.44 -0.19
C GLY A 205 24.01 37.45 0.60
N HIS A 206 23.48 36.83 1.66
CA HIS A 206 24.20 35.87 2.49
C HIS A 206 23.30 34.70 2.93
N ILE A 207 23.85 33.48 3.01
CA ILE A 207 23.16 32.29 3.54
C ILE A 207 23.87 31.82 4.80
N GLY A 208 23.21 31.96 5.95
CA GLY A 208 23.68 31.42 7.23
C GLY A 208 23.37 29.93 7.39
N GLU A 209 23.95 29.29 8.41
CA GLU A 209 23.71 27.86 8.70
C GLU A 209 22.25 27.59 9.12
N ALA A 210 21.62 28.54 9.81
CA ALA A 210 20.20 28.48 10.14
C ALA A 210 19.32 28.48 8.88
N ASP A 211 19.65 29.29 7.87
CA ASP A 211 18.93 29.35 6.60
C ASP A 211 19.09 28.05 5.80
N ARG A 212 20.29 27.43 5.83
CA ARG A 212 20.51 26.11 5.22
C ARG A 212 19.65 25.04 5.88
N GLN A 213 19.55 25.05 7.22
CA GLN A 213 18.70 24.11 7.94
C GLN A 213 17.22 24.33 7.62
N GLU A 214 16.77 25.58 7.55
CA GLU A 214 15.39 25.91 7.19
C GLU A 214 15.03 25.47 5.77
N LEU A 215 15.90 25.72 4.78
CA LEU A 215 15.69 25.27 3.40
C LEU A 215 15.63 23.73 3.30
N ARG A 216 16.50 23.01 4.03
CA ARG A 216 16.42 21.54 4.12
C ARG A 216 15.12 21.05 4.75
N GLN A 217 14.63 21.73 5.80
CA GLN A 217 13.33 21.40 6.39
C GLN A 217 12.17 21.65 5.42
N LEU A 218 12.24 22.72 4.61
CA LEU A 218 11.24 22.99 3.57
C LEU A 218 11.28 21.92 2.46
N GLU A 219 12.47 21.47 2.07
CA GLU A 219 12.67 20.37 1.13
C GLU A 219 12.09 19.04 1.66
N ASP A 220 12.41 18.68 2.90
CA ASP A 220 11.87 17.46 3.54
C ASP A 220 10.33 17.48 3.57
N ARG A 221 9.73 18.63 3.91
CA ARG A 221 8.26 18.81 3.89
C ARG A 221 7.69 18.74 2.48
N LEU A 222 8.38 19.28 1.47
CA LEU A 222 7.96 19.16 0.08
C LEU A 222 7.93 17.69 -0.34
N LYS A 223 9.00 16.95 -0.01
CA LYS A 223 9.11 15.51 -0.29
C LYS A 223 7.97 14.70 0.33
N GLU A 224 7.60 14.98 1.59
CA GLU A 224 6.46 14.32 2.24
C GLU A 224 5.14 14.53 1.48
N VAL A 225 4.87 15.77 1.06
CA VAL A 225 3.63 16.11 0.33
C VAL A 225 3.63 15.53 -1.09
N VAL A 226 4.78 15.49 -1.76
CA VAL A 226 4.92 14.85 -3.08
C VAL A 226 4.65 13.35 -3.00
N LEU A 227 5.23 12.66 -2.01
CA LEU A 227 4.96 11.24 -1.76
C LEU A 227 3.48 10.97 -1.43
N MET A 228 2.84 11.88 -0.69
CA MET A 228 1.41 11.81 -0.42
C MET A 228 0.58 12.00 -1.70
N ALA A 229 0.91 12.98 -2.54
CA ALA A 229 0.23 13.24 -3.81
C ALA A 229 0.33 12.04 -4.76
N GLU A 230 1.51 11.43 -4.89
CA GLU A 230 1.73 10.22 -5.69
C GLU A 230 0.85 9.05 -5.27
N THR A 231 0.53 8.95 -3.97
CA THR A 231 -0.31 7.87 -3.44
C THR A 231 -1.76 7.96 -3.92
N PHE A 232 -2.24 9.16 -4.28
CA PHE A 232 -3.59 9.38 -4.79
C PHE A 232 -3.72 9.22 -6.31
N ILE A 233 -2.60 9.16 -7.03
CA ILE A 233 -2.60 8.93 -8.48
C ILE A 233 -3.05 7.49 -8.76
N PRO A 234 -4.18 7.28 -9.47
CA PRO A 234 -4.64 5.95 -9.81
C PRO A 234 -3.60 5.22 -10.66
N ARG A 235 -3.22 4.00 -10.24
CA ARG A 235 -2.34 3.14 -11.03
C ARG A 235 -3.13 2.09 -11.82
N PRO A 236 -2.63 1.71 -13.01
CA PRO A 236 -3.18 0.58 -13.77
C PRO A 236 -2.99 -0.75 -13.03
N PRO A 237 -3.83 -1.77 -13.29
CA PRO A 237 -3.79 -3.06 -12.59
C PRO A 237 -2.45 -3.81 -12.72
N ALA A 238 -1.77 -3.66 -13.86
CA ALA A 238 -0.44 -4.20 -14.10
C ALA A 238 0.68 -3.43 -13.36
N GLY A 239 0.34 -2.31 -12.71
CA GLY A 239 1.29 -1.43 -12.02
C GLY A 239 2.13 -0.55 -12.95
N VAL A 240 2.08 -0.80 -14.27
CA VAL A 240 2.86 -0.15 -15.33
C VAL A 240 1.95 0.73 -16.16
N PHE A 241 2.34 1.99 -16.36
CA PHE A 241 1.62 2.91 -17.25
C PHE A 241 1.88 2.55 -18.72
N ASP A 242 0.83 2.41 -19.51
CA ASP A 242 0.93 2.03 -20.92
C ASP A 242 1.24 3.28 -21.78
N GLY A 243 2.52 3.64 -21.87
CA GLY A 243 3.05 4.57 -22.89
C GLY A 243 2.68 6.06 -22.77
N ALA A 244 2.96 6.80 -23.84
CA ALA A 244 2.97 8.28 -23.96
C ALA A 244 1.65 9.02 -23.84
N SER A 245 0.58 8.30 -23.57
CA SER A 245 -0.79 8.81 -23.60
C SER A 245 -1.54 8.58 -22.30
N ASP A 246 -0.91 8.04 -21.25
CA ASP A 246 -1.55 7.86 -19.94
C ASP A 246 -1.43 9.14 -19.08
N PRO A 247 -2.55 9.86 -18.83
CA PRO A 247 -2.52 11.11 -18.08
C PRO A 247 -2.11 10.92 -16.61
N ALA A 248 -2.26 9.72 -16.04
CA ALA A 248 -1.82 9.44 -14.67
C ALA A 248 -0.30 9.29 -14.60
N ALA A 249 0.31 8.71 -15.63
CA ALA A 249 1.76 8.59 -15.77
C ALA A 249 2.39 9.98 -15.87
N GLU A 250 1.83 10.82 -16.75
CA GLU A 250 2.29 12.18 -16.97
C GLU A 250 2.22 13.03 -15.69
N LEU A 251 1.13 12.89 -14.92
CA LEU A 251 1.01 13.59 -13.64
C LEU A 251 2.08 13.15 -12.63
N ALA A 252 2.40 11.86 -12.56
CA ALA A 252 3.47 11.36 -11.71
C ALA A 252 4.85 11.91 -12.13
N ILE A 253 5.10 12.03 -13.44
CA ILE A 253 6.33 12.66 -13.98
C ILE A 253 6.42 14.11 -13.51
N ARG A 254 5.37 14.90 -13.76
CA ARG A 254 5.35 16.34 -13.42
C ARG A 254 5.54 16.58 -11.92
N LEU A 255 4.97 15.74 -11.06
CA LEU A 255 5.17 15.80 -9.61
C LEU A 255 6.62 15.52 -9.21
N PHE A 256 7.22 14.49 -9.80
CA PHE A 256 8.61 14.15 -9.58
C PHE A 256 9.55 15.26 -10.08
N ASP A 257 9.26 15.82 -11.24
CA ASP A 257 10.02 16.92 -11.83
C ASP A 257 9.98 18.17 -10.96
N ALA A 258 8.81 18.51 -10.42
CA ALA A 258 8.66 19.61 -9.48
C ALA A 258 9.48 19.42 -8.19
N HIS A 259 9.56 18.19 -7.66
CA HIS A 259 10.42 17.90 -6.51
C HIS A 259 11.90 18.06 -6.84
N LEU A 260 12.37 17.44 -7.93
CA LEU A 260 13.78 17.47 -8.30
C LEU A 260 14.25 18.88 -8.69
N ALA A 261 13.39 19.67 -9.34
CA ALA A 261 13.68 21.06 -9.65
C ALA A 261 13.83 21.90 -8.37
N ALA A 262 13.00 21.66 -7.35
CA ALA A 262 13.09 22.37 -6.08
C ALA A 262 14.36 22.00 -5.30
N GLU A 263 14.68 20.71 -5.21
CA GLU A 263 15.94 20.23 -4.60
C GLU A 263 17.16 20.83 -5.30
N SER A 264 17.17 20.78 -6.63
CA SER A 264 18.27 21.35 -7.45
C SER A 264 18.43 22.85 -7.21
N ALA A 265 17.32 23.60 -7.19
CA ALA A 265 17.35 25.04 -6.92
C ALA A 265 17.92 25.35 -5.53
N ILE A 266 17.57 24.56 -4.51
CA ILE A 266 18.11 24.73 -3.14
C ILE A 266 19.61 24.45 -3.12
N VAL A 267 20.02 23.29 -3.65
CA VAL A 267 21.42 22.82 -3.59
C VAL A 267 22.35 23.78 -4.32
N VAL A 268 21.98 24.21 -5.53
CA VAL A 268 22.80 25.10 -6.34
C VAL A 268 22.80 26.53 -5.76
N SER A 269 21.71 26.97 -5.14
CA SER A 269 21.66 28.27 -4.41
C SER A 269 22.64 28.35 -3.24
N PHE A 270 23.09 27.22 -2.67
CA PHE A 270 24.14 27.21 -1.66
C PHE A 270 25.54 27.52 -2.23
N GLN A 271 25.75 27.29 -3.52
CA GLN A 271 27.02 27.55 -4.20
C GLN A 271 27.06 28.99 -4.72
N SER A 272 25.97 29.43 -5.35
CA SER A 272 25.82 30.81 -5.83
C SER A 272 24.37 31.26 -5.65
N LEU A 273 24.18 32.35 -4.92
CA LEU A 273 22.86 32.92 -4.65
C LEU A 273 22.19 33.36 -5.96
N PRO A 274 20.88 33.12 -6.12
CA PRO A 274 20.18 33.56 -7.30
C PRO A 274 19.99 35.09 -7.32
N PRO A 275 19.92 35.70 -8.52
CA PRO A 275 19.50 37.10 -8.64
C PRO A 275 18.10 37.30 -8.06
N PHE A 276 17.92 38.32 -7.21
CA PHE A 276 16.63 38.63 -6.59
C PHE A 276 15.52 38.80 -7.63
N ALA A 277 15.81 39.53 -8.71
CA ALA A 277 14.89 39.79 -9.80
C ALA A 277 14.45 38.49 -10.52
N LEU A 278 15.36 37.52 -10.71
CA LEU A 278 14.99 36.22 -11.26
C LEU A 278 14.02 35.44 -10.35
N VAL A 279 14.28 35.42 -9.04
CA VAL A 279 13.37 34.72 -8.11
C VAL A 279 11.99 35.38 -8.11
N HIS A 280 11.92 36.71 -8.20
CA HIS A 280 10.68 37.46 -8.31
C HIS A 280 9.94 37.15 -9.62
N ALA A 281 10.65 37.17 -10.75
CA ALA A 281 10.12 36.81 -12.06
C ALA A 281 9.53 35.38 -12.08
N VAL A 282 10.18 34.42 -11.41
CA VAL A 282 9.68 33.04 -11.24
C VAL A 282 8.41 33.00 -10.38
N ILE A 283 8.31 33.82 -9.33
CA ILE A 283 7.13 33.89 -8.46
C ILE A 283 5.94 34.49 -9.22
N GLU A 284 6.15 35.59 -9.94
CA GLU A 284 5.14 36.32 -10.71
C GLU A 284 4.81 35.67 -12.06
N ALA A 285 5.64 34.73 -12.51
CA ALA A 285 5.60 34.13 -13.84
C ALA A 285 5.72 35.18 -14.97
N ASP A 286 6.62 36.15 -14.79
CA ASP A 286 6.92 37.17 -15.81
C ASP A 286 7.76 36.57 -16.95
N LYS A 287 7.08 36.26 -18.06
CA LYS A 287 7.71 35.64 -19.24
C LYS A 287 8.77 36.52 -19.90
N ALA A 288 8.61 37.84 -19.86
CA ALA A 288 9.55 38.75 -20.51
C ALA A 288 10.88 38.76 -19.76
N GLU A 289 10.82 38.80 -18.43
CA GLU A 289 12.01 38.79 -17.59
C GLU A 289 12.69 37.41 -17.57
N LEU A 290 11.91 36.31 -17.53
CA LEU A 290 12.47 34.95 -17.59
C LEU A 290 13.25 34.68 -18.88
N ALA A 291 12.79 35.17 -20.04
CA ALA A 291 13.48 35.02 -21.32
C ALA A 291 14.85 35.72 -21.36
N ILE A 292 15.00 36.83 -20.64
CA ILE A 292 16.29 37.54 -20.50
C ILE A 292 17.29 36.65 -19.75
N TYR A 293 16.85 36.05 -18.64
CA TYR A 293 17.69 35.18 -17.83
C TYR A 293 18.02 33.83 -18.52
N GLU A 294 17.14 33.31 -19.38
CA GLU A 294 17.46 32.17 -20.26
C GLU A 294 18.64 32.50 -21.18
N GLY A 295 18.61 33.67 -21.84
CA GLY A 295 19.71 34.12 -22.69
C GLY A 295 21.02 34.32 -21.90
N MET A 296 20.93 34.87 -20.69
CA MET A 296 22.09 34.99 -19.79
C MET A 296 22.64 33.63 -19.34
N ALA A 297 21.78 32.67 -19.04
CA ALA A 297 22.19 31.33 -18.61
C ALA A 297 22.99 30.58 -19.68
N GLU A 298 22.63 30.75 -20.95
CA GLU A 298 23.40 30.19 -22.08
C GLU A 298 24.74 30.89 -22.28
N ALA A 299 24.78 32.22 -22.10
CA ALA A 299 26.02 32.98 -22.18
C ALA A 299 27.02 32.62 -21.07
N ILE A 300 26.52 32.31 -19.87
CA ILE A 300 27.32 32.03 -18.66
C ILE A 300 27.20 30.55 -18.25
N LYS A 301 27.05 29.66 -19.23
CA LYS A 301 26.76 28.23 -19.01
C LYS A 301 27.81 27.48 -18.18
N ASP A 302 29.03 28.01 -18.06
CA ASP A 302 30.15 27.34 -17.39
C ASP A 302 30.43 27.87 -15.98
N GLU A 303 29.71 28.90 -15.52
CA GLU A 303 29.87 29.47 -14.18
C GLU A 303 28.78 28.97 -13.21
N PRO A 304 29.07 28.90 -11.89
CA PRO A 304 28.10 28.50 -10.87
C PRO A 304 26.80 29.32 -10.91
N GLN A 305 26.89 30.61 -11.26
CA GLN A 305 25.73 31.49 -11.37
C GLN A 305 24.79 31.08 -12.51
N GLY A 306 25.33 30.62 -13.65
CA GLY A 306 24.54 30.09 -14.76
C GLY A 306 23.84 28.78 -14.43
N GLU A 307 24.39 27.97 -13.51
CA GLU A 307 23.71 26.78 -12.98
C GLU A 307 22.54 27.17 -12.06
N THR A 308 22.72 28.14 -11.16
CA THR A 308 21.64 28.63 -10.28
C THR A 308 20.47 29.19 -11.10
N VAL A 309 20.76 29.96 -12.14
CA VAL A 309 19.74 30.53 -13.03
C VAL A 309 18.93 29.43 -13.71
N ARG A 310 19.59 28.40 -14.28
CA ARG A 310 18.89 27.26 -14.93
C ARG A 310 18.04 26.47 -13.95
N ALA A 311 18.54 26.20 -12.75
CA ALA A 311 17.79 25.47 -11.73
C ALA A 311 16.51 26.23 -11.31
N LEU A 312 16.58 27.57 -11.20
CA LEU A 312 15.41 28.39 -10.90
C LEU A 312 14.41 28.51 -12.05
N LEU A 313 14.89 28.68 -13.29
CA LEU A 313 14.03 28.66 -14.47
C LEU A 313 13.27 27.33 -14.56
N TRP A 314 13.97 26.23 -14.34
CA TRP A 314 13.37 24.90 -14.33
C TRP A 314 12.35 24.71 -13.19
N LEU A 315 12.63 25.22 -11.98
CA LEU A 315 11.65 25.23 -10.89
C LEU A 315 10.41 26.07 -11.22
N GLY A 316 10.60 27.21 -11.88
CA GLY A 316 9.51 28.05 -12.39
C GLY A 316 8.63 27.33 -13.40
N GLU A 317 9.24 26.66 -14.37
CA GLU A 317 8.54 25.85 -15.37
C GLU A 317 7.74 24.71 -14.71
N ALA A 318 8.37 23.93 -13.83
CA ALA A 318 7.70 22.83 -13.14
C ALA A 318 6.53 23.32 -12.26
N ARG A 319 6.67 24.47 -11.60
CA ARG A 319 5.59 25.14 -10.84
C ARG A 319 4.43 25.56 -11.75
N GLN A 320 4.73 26.09 -12.94
CA GLN A 320 3.71 26.51 -13.91
C GLN A 320 2.96 25.29 -14.46
N GLN A 321 3.67 24.22 -14.83
CA GLN A 321 3.08 22.96 -15.26
C GLN A 321 2.16 22.37 -14.18
N LEU A 322 2.58 22.40 -12.91
CA LEU A 322 1.75 21.97 -11.78
C LEU A 322 0.49 22.84 -11.62
N THR A 323 0.62 24.15 -11.82
CA THR A 323 -0.52 25.09 -11.78
C THR A 323 -1.53 24.81 -12.89
N GLN A 324 -1.05 24.49 -14.10
CA GLN A 324 -1.90 24.09 -15.21
C GLN A 324 -2.65 22.79 -14.90
N VAL A 325 -1.97 21.76 -14.38
CA VAL A 325 -2.61 20.49 -14.01
C VAL A 325 -3.68 20.69 -12.94
N ILE A 326 -3.42 21.53 -11.94
CA ILE A 326 -4.41 21.84 -10.90
C ILE A 326 -5.66 22.47 -11.54
N GLY A 327 -5.49 23.42 -12.47
CA GLY A 327 -6.60 24.05 -13.19
C GLY A 327 -7.39 23.06 -14.05
N GLU A 328 -6.70 22.21 -14.83
CA GLU A 328 -7.31 21.15 -15.64
C GLU A 328 -8.04 20.13 -14.77
N GLY A 329 -7.46 19.75 -13.63
CA GLY A 329 -8.05 18.84 -12.65
C GLY A 329 -9.29 19.43 -11.98
N GLN A 330 -9.31 20.72 -11.67
CA GLN A 330 -10.49 21.43 -11.15
C GLN A 330 -11.63 21.49 -12.18
N ALA A 331 -11.31 21.76 -13.45
CA ALA A 331 -12.30 21.87 -14.52
C ALA A 331 -12.87 20.51 -14.96
N SER A 332 -12.02 19.48 -15.08
CA SER A 332 -12.41 18.18 -15.64
C SER A 332 -12.64 17.08 -14.58
N GLY A 333 -12.26 17.32 -13.31
CA GLY A 333 -12.25 16.28 -12.29
C GLY A 333 -11.31 15.11 -12.64
N PHE A 334 -10.25 15.36 -13.40
CA PHE A 334 -9.34 14.33 -13.94
C PHE A 334 -10.07 13.24 -14.76
N ALA A 335 -11.11 13.61 -15.53
CA ALA A 335 -11.86 12.67 -16.36
C ALA A 335 -10.98 11.84 -17.31
N GLY A 336 -9.90 12.42 -17.85
CA GLY A 336 -8.94 11.73 -18.71
C GLY A 336 -8.25 10.53 -18.04
N ILE A 337 -7.95 10.63 -16.74
CA ILE A 337 -7.34 9.52 -15.97
C ILE A 337 -8.35 8.37 -15.76
N ASP A 338 -9.64 8.68 -15.59
CA ASP A 338 -10.66 7.64 -15.38
C ASP A 338 -11.05 6.94 -16.70
N ALA A 339 -10.98 7.65 -17.84
CA ALA A 339 -11.31 7.09 -19.16
C ALA A 339 -10.34 5.99 -19.62
N VAL A 340 -9.02 6.18 -19.42
CA VAL A 340 -7.97 5.20 -19.78
C VAL A 340 -8.09 3.89 -18.97
N LYS A 341 -8.82 3.93 -17.86
CA LYS A 341 -8.96 2.81 -16.91
C LYS A 341 -10.12 1.89 -17.24
N ASP A 342 -11.16 2.39 -17.91
CA ASP A 342 -12.32 1.61 -18.36
C ASP A 342 -12.07 0.97 -19.74
N THR A 343 -11.01 1.34 -20.46
CA THR A 343 -10.63 0.74 -21.77
C THR A 343 -9.81 -0.55 -21.67
N VAL A 344 -9.33 -0.92 -20.48
CA VAL A 344 -8.63 -2.20 -20.27
C VAL A 344 -9.62 -3.34 -20.46
N GLN A 345 -9.37 -4.19 -21.46
CA GLN A 345 -10.24 -5.34 -21.73
C GLN A 345 -10.31 -6.26 -20.50
N PRO A 346 -11.51 -6.74 -20.14
CA PRO A 346 -11.63 -7.71 -19.06
C PRO A 346 -10.83 -8.96 -19.43
N GLU A 347 -9.86 -9.33 -18.57
CA GLU A 347 -9.16 -10.61 -18.69
C GLU A 347 -10.20 -11.74 -18.76
N LYS A 348 -9.99 -12.69 -19.68
CA LYS A 348 -10.89 -13.83 -19.80
C LYS A 348 -10.90 -14.60 -18.48
N ILE A 349 -12.12 -14.85 -17.98
CA ILE A 349 -12.35 -15.64 -16.77
C ILE A 349 -11.84 -17.06 -17.01
N ASP A 350 -10.81 -17.45 -16.26
CA ASP A 350 -10.22 -18.79 -16.34
C ASP A 350 -10.58 -19.63 -15.10
N PHE A 351 -11.32 -20.72 -15.35
CA PHE A 351 -11.69 -21.71 -14.35
C PHE A 351 -10.75 -22.94 -14.30
N SER A 352 -9.59 -22.86 -14.95
CA SER A 352 -8.55 -23.89 -14.87
C SER A 352 -7.77 -23.83 -13.55
N PHE A 353 -7.24 -24.98 -13.11
CA PHE A 353 -6.28 -25.04 -12.00
C PHE A 353 -4.91 -24.39 -12.31
N ALA A 354 -4.69 -23.96 -13.57
CA ALA A 354 -3.59 -23.05 -13.89
C ALA A 354 -3.74 -21.73 -13.10
N ASN A 355 -4.97 -21.24 -12.95
CA ASN A 355 -5.29 -20.03 -12.20
C ASN A 355 -4.95 -20.21 -10.71
N PRO A 356 -4.03 -19.41 -10.14
CA PRO A 356 -3.66 -19.49 -8.72
C PRO A 356 -4.84 -19.24 -7.77
N LEU A 357 -5.85 -18.47 -8.21
CA LEU A 357 -7.04 -18.19 -7.40
C LEU A 357 -7.87 -19.45 -7.16
N LEU A 358 -8.00 -20.34 -8.15
CA LEU A 358 -8.72 -21.59 -7.99
C LEU A 358 -7.95 -22.63 -7.19
N ARG A 359 -6.62 -22.69 -7.33
CA ARG A 359 -5.77 -23.48 -6.43
C ARG A 359 -5.93 -23.02 -4.98
N SER A 360 -5.93 -21.70 -4.76
CA SER A 360 -6.19 -21.12 -3.44
C SER A 360 -7.60 -21.40 -2.94
N ALA A 361 -8.62 -21.36 -3.81
CA ALA A 361 -9.99 -21.70 -3.43
C ALA A 361 -10.09 -23.15 -2.94
N LEU A 362 -9.47 -24.09 -3.65
CA LEU A 362 -9.42 -25.49 -3.22
C LEU A 362 -8.66 -25.66 -1.88
N GLN A 363 -7.54 -24.97 -1.71
CA GLN A 363 -6.81 -24.95 -0.43
C GLN A 363 -7.68 -24.46 0.71
N ILE A 364 -8.39 -23.34 0.52
CA ILE A 364 -9.29 -22.77 1.52
C ILE A 364 -10.39 -23.75 1.88
N THR A 365 -11.06 -24.35 0.89
CA THR A 365 -12.13 -25.33 1.14
C THR A 365 -11.61 -26.55 1.89
N LEU A 366 -10.48 -27.11 1.50
CA LEU A 366 -9.91 -28.28 2.17
C LEU A 366 -9.45 -27.95 3.59
N ALA A 367 -8.81 -26.79 3.79
CA ALA A 367 -8.40 -26.33 5.11
C ALA A 367 -9.59 -26.04 6.03
N SER A 368 -10.68 -25.51 5.48
CA SER A 368 -11.94 -25.32 6.19
C SER A 368 -12.60 -26.66 6.52
N ALA A 369 -12.56 -27.65 5.62
CA ALA A 369 -13.08 -29.00 5.88
C ALA A 369 -12.31 -29.72 7.00
N LEU A 370 -10.98 -29.65 6.98
CA LEU A 370 -10.15 -30.19 8.06
C LEU A 370 -10.42 -29.48 9.39
N ALA A 371 -10.46 -28.14 9.38
CA ALA A 371 -10.75 -27.35 10.57
C ALA A 371 -12.16 -27.63 11.12
N MET A 372 -13.14 -27.85 10.24
CA MET A 372 -14.51 -28.24 10.61
C MET A 372 -14.52 -29.62 11.27
N GLY A 373 -13.85 -30.62 10.67
CA GLY A 373 -13.76 -31.96 11.22
C GLY A 373 -13.13 -31.98 12.62
N PHE A 374 -11.95 -31.38 12.79
CA PHE A 374 -11.30 -31.29 14.09
C PHE A 374 -12.03 -30.36 15.08
N GLY A 375 -12.64 -29.28 14.59
CA GLY A 375 -13.44 -28.37 15.40
C GLY A 375 -14.68 -29.06 15.98
N LEU A 376 -15.38 -29.88 15.18
CA LEU A 376 -16.54 -30.66 15.63
C LEU A 376 -16.19 -31.71 16.69
N LEU A 377 -14.95 -32.22 16.68
CA LEU A 377 -14.43 -33.11 17.73
C LEU A 377 -14.17 -32.36 19.05
N LEU A 378 -13.77 -31.08 18.98
CA LEU A 378 -13.53 -30.25 20.16
C LEU A 378 -14.83 -29.70 20.76
N SER A 379 -15.68 -29.10 19.92
CA SER A 379 -16.98 -28.56 20.32
C SER A 379 -17.97 -28.60 19.17
N ARG A 380 -19.06 -29.34 19.39
CA ARG A 380 -20.19 -29.32 18.45
C ARG A 380 -20.86 -27.96 18.41
N GLU A 381 -20.75 -27.11 19.41
CA GLU A 381 -21.47 -25.83 19.38
C GLU A 381 -20.66 -24.70 18.75
N ARG A 382 -19.32 -24.80 18.77
CA ARG A 382 -18.44 -23.65 18.49
C ARG A 382 -17.36 -23.83 17.42
N TRP A 383 -17.29 -25.02 16.82
CA TRP A 383 -16.37 -25.40 15.73
C TRP A 383 -16.17 -24.35 14.61
N PHE A 384 -17.16 -23.49 14.38
CA PHE A 384 -17.15 -22.44 13.38
C PHE A 384 -15.97 -21.45 13.51
N TRP A 385 -15.46 -21.18 14.73
CA TRP A 385 -14.31 -20.29 14.89
C TRP A 385 -13.02 -20.90 14.34
N ALA A 386 -12.91 -22.24 14.35
CA ALA A 386 -11.81 -22.94 13.71
C ALA A 386 -11.88 -22.79 12.19
N VAL A 387 -13.08 -22.91 11.61
CA VAL A 387 -13.29 -22.70 10.17
C VAL A 387 -13.02 -21.25 9.76
N LEU A 388 -13.49 -20.28 10.55
CA LEU A 388 -13.20 -18.87 10.31
C LEU A 388 -11.70 -18.57 10.39
N ALA A 389 -11.00 -19.16 11.37
CA ALA A 389 -9.56 -19.00 11.50
C ALA A 389 -8.80 -19.58 10.30
N SER A 390 -9.15 -20.80 9.88
CA SER A 390 -8.59 -21.46 8.70
C SER A 390 -8.81 -20.64 7.42
N PHE A 391 -10.03 -20.17 7.19
CA PHE A 391 -10.39 -19.34 6.03
C PHE A 391 -9.63 -18.00 6.00
N LEU A 392 -9.64 -17.25 7.12
CA LEU A 392 -9.04 -15.91 7.17
C LEU A 392 -7.51 -15.92 7.02
N VAL A 393 -6.86 -17.03 7.38
CA VAL A 393 -5.41 -17.21 7.24
C VAL A 393 -4.96 -17.23 5.77
N PHE A 394 -5.84 -17.61 4.83
CA PHE A 394 -5.57 -17.53 3.38
C PHE A 394 -6.00 -16.21 2.72
N THR A 395 -6.69 -15.32 3.44
CA THR A 395 -7.10 -14.04 2.84
C THR A 395 -5.88 -13.15 2.66
N ASN A 396 -5.67 -12.61 1.45
CA ASN A 396 -4.55 -11.70 1.15
C ASN A 396 -3.15 -12.30 1.43
N THR A 397 -2.96 -13.59 1.17
CA THR A 397 -1.65 -14.28 1.26
C THR A 397 -1.25 -14.85 -0.09
N ASN A 398 0.00 -14.66 -0.51
CA ASN A 398 0.49 -15.10 -1.82
C ASN A 398 1.42 -16.31 -1.75
N SER A 399 1.90 -16.67 -0.55
CA SER A 399 2.82 -17.78 -0.36
C SER A 399 2.49 -18.59 0.89
N ARG A 400 2.97 -19.83 0.94
CA ARG A 400 2.81 -20.69 2.13
C ARG A 400 3.43 -20.07 3.40
N GLY A 401 4.52 -19.32 3.25
CA GLY A 401 5.15 -18.59 4.36
C GLY A 401 4.29 -17.45 4.88
N ASP A 402 3.61 -16.72 3.99
CA ASP A 402 2.65 -15.68 4.37
C ASP A 402 1.47 -16.27 5.14
N THR A 403 0.93 -17.39 4.64
CA THR A 403 -0.17 -18.10 5.29
C THR A 403 0.25 -18.56 6.69
N ALA A 404 1.42 -19.18 6.86
CA ALA A 404 1.92 -19.57 8.18
C ALA A 404 2.14 -18.38 9.12
N MET A 405 2.73 -17.29 8.63
CA MET A 405 2.96 -16.09 9.44
C MET A 405 1.63 -15.43 9.84
N LYS A 406 0.64 -15.48 8.96
CA LYS A 406 -0.72 -15.01 9.24
C LYS A 406 -1.42 -15.90 10.27
N ALA A 407 -1.23 -17.21 10.19
CA ALA A 407 -1.72 -18.16 11.19
C ALA A 407 -1.13 -17.86 12.58
N LEU A 408 0.19 -17.68 12.67
CA LEU A 408 0.88 -17.36 13.91
C LEU A 408 0.43 -16.01 14.49
N SER A 409 0.38 -14.97 13.66
CA SER A 409 -0.08 -13.65 14.09
C SER A 409 -1.53 -13.66 14.58
N ARG A 410 -2.41 -14.47 13.95
CA ARG A 410 -3.77 -14.69 14.44
C ARG A 410 -3.77 -15.29 15.84
N SER A 411 -3.06 -16.40 16.02
CA SER A 411 -3.02 -17.11 17.30
C SER A 411 -2.47 -16.22 18.42
N LEU A 412 -1.34 -15.53 18.19
CA LEU A 412 -0.76 -14.60 19.16
C LEU A 412 -1.72 -13.46 19.49
N GLY A 413 -2.30 -12.82 18.46
CA GLY A 413 -3.27 -11.75 18.65
C GLY A 413 -4.48 -12.20 19.48
N THR A 414 -5.03 -13.39 19.20
CA THR A 414 -6.16 -13.94 19.96
C THR A 414 -5.79 -14.23 21.41
N VAL A 415 -4.65 -14.86 21.68
CA VAL A 415 -4.23 -15.19 23.05
C VAL A 415 -4.03 -13.92 23.89
N PHE A 416 -3.26 -12.95 23.38
CA PHE A 416 -3.04 -11.70 24.11
C PHE A 416 -4.33 -10.86 24.22
N GLY A 417 -5.16 -10.87 23.19
CA GLY A 417 -6.42 -10.13 23.18
C GLY A 417 -7.45 -10.71 24.13
N ILE A 418 -7.49 -12.03 24.30
CA ILE A 418 -8.30 -12.72 25.32
C ILE A 418 -7.79 -12.39 26.71
N ALA A 419 -6.47 -12.43 26.94
CA ALA A 419 -5.90 -12.14 28.26
C ALA A 419 -6.23 -10.70 28.72
N ILE A 420 -6.01 -9.70 27.86
CA ILE A 420 -6.34 -8.30 28.16
C ILE A 420 -7.85 -8.08 28.16
N GLY A 421 -8.57 -8.71 27.24
CA GLY A 421 -10.02 -8.62 27.12
C GLY A 421 -10.75 -9.16 28.35
N LEU A 422 -10.26 -10.25 28.95
CA LEU A 422 -10.77 -10.78 30.21
C LEU A 422 -10.58 -9.79 31.35
N VAL A 423 -9.39 -9.20 31.49
CA VAL A 423 -9.12 -8.17 32.50
C VAL A 423 -10.07 -6.98 32.32
N LEU A 424 -10.18 -6.43 31.10
CA LEU A 424 -11.08 -5.31 30.83
C LEU A 424 -12.56 -5.66 31.06
N ALA A 425 -13.01 -6.84 30.61
CA ALA A 425 -14.40 -7.27 30.77
C ALA A 425 -14.77 -7.47 32.25
N THR A 426 -13.84 -7.95 33.07
CA THR A 426 -14.04 -8.11 34.53
C THR A 426 -14.06 -6.76 35.25
N LEU A 427 -13.16 -5.83 34.90
CA LEU A 427 -13.08 -4.49 35.53
C LEU A 427 -14.26 -3.59 35.19
N ILE A 428 -14.81 -3.72 33.98
CA ILE A 428 -15.91 -2.90 33.45
C ILE A 428 -17.24 -3.67 33.49
N SER A 429 -17.26 -4.82 34.17
CA SER A 429 -18.44 -5.67 34.29
C SER A 429 -19.59 -4.89 34.93
N GLY A 430 -20.76 -4.89 34.28
CA GLY A 430 -21.95 -4.19 34.75
C GLY A 430 -22.06 -2.71 34.34
N GLU A 431 -21.04 -2.14 33.69
CA GLU A 431 -21.02 -0.73 33.26
C GLU A 431 -21.08 -0.59 31.73
N PRO A 432 -22.26 -0.78 31.09
CA PRO A 432 -22.40 -0.77 29.63
C PRO A 432 -22.02 0.60 29.02
N TYR A 433 -22.20 1.69 29.78
CA TYR A 433 -21.83 3.04 29.38
C TYR A 433 -20.33 3.22 29.17
N ILE A 434 -19.49 2.38 29.77
CA ILE A 434 -18.03 2.37 29.58
C ILE A 434 -17.64 1.29 28.56
N ALA A 435 -18.24 0.10 28.64
CA ALA A 435 -17.92 -1.03 27.77
C ALA A 435 -18.17 -0.72 26.29
N ILE A 436 -19.27 -0.02 25.96
CA ILE A 436 -19.64 0.32 24.58
C ILE A 436 -18.62 1.28 23.93
N PRO A 437 -18.27 2.44 24.53
CA PRO A 437 -17.21 3.30 24.00
C PRO A 437 -15.86 2.59 23.87
N VAL A 438 -15.47 1.78 24.84
CA VAL A 438 -14.22 1.01 24.79
C VAL A 438 -14.23 0.02 23.64
N ALA A 439 -15.35 -0.68 23.41
CA ALA A 439 -15.52 -1.57 22.27
C ALA A 439 -15.42 -0.80 20.94
N ALA A 440 -16.05 0.38 20.82
CA ALA A 440 -15.96 1.22 19.62
C ALA A 440 -14.52 1.67 19.34
N VAL A 441 -13.77 2.07 20.37
CA VAL A 441 -12.34 2.41 20.25
C VAL A 441 -11.52 1.18 19.82
N CYS A 442 -11.78 0.01 20.41
CA CYS A 442 -11.09 -1.23 20.00
C CYS A 442 -11.41 -1.60 18.55
N ILE A 443 -12.66 -1.48 18.11
CA ILE A 443 -13.07 -1.68 16.71
C ILE A 443 -12.27 -0.74 15.80
N PHE A 444 -12.23 0.56 16.13
CA PHE A 444 -11.47 1.54 15.38
C PHE A 444 -9.99 1.17 15.28
N LEU A 445 -9.35 0.84 16.41
CA LEU A 445 -7.95 0.43 16.42
C LEU A 445 -7.71 -0.87 15.63
N ALA A 446 -8.63 -1.84 15.70
CA ALA A 446 -8.55 -3.08 14.94
C ALA A 446 -8.47 -2.82 13.44
N PHE A 447 -9.36 -1.97 12.92
CA PHE A 447 -9.39 -1.62 11.50
C PHE A 447 -8.30 -0.63 11.09
N TYR A 448 -7.84 0.23 12.00
CA TYR A 448 -6.67 1.09 11.76
C TYR A 448 -5.39 0.27 11.54
N PHE A 449 -5.18 -0.76 12.35
CA PHE A 449 -4.02 -1.65 12.26
C PHE A 449 -4.18 -2.80 11.26
N LEU A 450 -5.35 -3.00 10.64
CA LEU A 450 -5.65 -4.11 9.73
C LEU A 450 -4.59 -4.31 8.64
N GLN A 451 -4.12 -3.22 8.02
CA GLN A 451 -3.12 -3.27 6.94
C GLN A 451 -1.67 -3.34 7.45
N VAL A 452 -1.43 -3.00 8.71
CA VAL A 452 -0.09 -2.91 9.32
C VAL A 452 0.28 -4.20 10.01
N SER A 453 -0.59 -4.69 10.90
CA SER A 453 -0.37 -5.87 11.72
C SER A 453 -1.65 -6.65 11.92
N TYR A 454 -1.71 -7.84 11.32
CA TYR A 454 -2.83 -8.76 11.48
C TYR A 454 -2.98 -9.24 12.94
N ALA A 455 -1.87 -9.35 13.68
CA ALA A 455 -1.87 -9.67 15.10
C ALA A 455 -2.58 -8.58 15.92
N MET A 456 -2.27 -7.30 15.68
CA MET A 456 -2.91 -6.18 16.39
C MET A 456 -4.41 -6.09 16.07
N MET A 457 -4.79 -6.29 14.81
CA MET A 457 -6.21 -6.36 14.44
C MET A 457 -6.92 -7.48 15.21
N THR A 458 -6.34 -8.69 15.21
CA THR A 458 -6.94 -9.85 15.90
C THR A 458 -6.99 -9.65 17.42
N PHE A 459 -5.98 -8.99 18.00
CA PHE A 459 -5.92 -8.60 19.39
C PHE A 459 -7.10 -7.72 19.80
N PHE A 460 -7.32 -6.61 19.10
CA PHE A 460 -8.42 -5.70 19.41
C PHE A 460 -9.80 -6.34 19.16
N ILE A 461 -9.96 -7.14 18.10
CA ILE A 461 -11.22 -7.89 17.87
C ILE A 461 -11.49 -8.89 19.01
N SER A 462 -10.45 -9.53 19.54
CA SER A 462 -10.60 -10.49 20.64
C SER A 462 -11.01 -9.79 21.94
N ILE A 463 -10.52 -8.57 22.19
CA ILE A 463 -11.00 -7.72 23.29
C ILE A 463 -12.49 -7.40 23.11
N VAL A 464 -12.91 -6.96 21.91
CA VAL A 464 -14.32 -6.66 21.62
C VAL A 464 -15.21 -7.87 21.90
N LEU A 465 -14.80 -9.06 21.47
CA LEU A 465 -15.53 -10.29 21.75
C LEU A 465 -15.65 -10.57 23.25
N CYS A 466 -14.57 -10.37 24.03
CA CYS A 466 -14.61 -10.53 25.48
C CYS A 466 -15.56 -9.54 26.14
N LEU A 467 -15.56 -8.27 25.71
CA LEU A 467 -16.48 -7.25 26.22
C LEU A 467 -17.93 -7.60 25.90
N VAL A 468 -18.23 -8.03 24.67
CA VAL A 468 -19.57 -8.48 24.27
C VAL A 468 -20.01 -9.70 25.08
N TYR A 469 -19.13 -10.69 25.30
CA TYR A 469 -19.45 -11.84 26.13
C TYR A 469 -19.62 -11.48 27.62
N GLY A 470 -18.85 -10.51 28.12
CA GLY A 470 -19.02 -9.97 29.47
C GLY A 470 -20.38 -9.29 29.64
N MET A 471 -20.76 -8.43 28.68
CA MET A 471 -22.05 -7.73 28.69
C MET A 471 -23.26 -8.67 28.55
N THR A 472 -23.11 -9.79 27.84
CA THR A 472 -24.17 -10.79 27.67
C THR A 472 -24.23 -11.81 28.81
N GLY A 473 -23.28 -11.77 29.76
CA GLY A 473 -23.21 -12.70 30.88
C GLY A 473 -22.75 -14.12 30.51
N VAL A 474 -22.24 -14.33 29.30
CA VAL A 474 -21.82 -15.65 28.78
C VAL A 474 -20.30 -15.85 28.90
N LEU A 475 -19.57 -14.86 29.42
CA LEU A 475 -18.11 -14.93 29.58
C LEU A 475 -17.71 -15.97 30.63
N THR A 476 -17.11 -17.08 30.18
CA THR A 476 -16.54 -18.11 31.06
C THR A 476 -15.09 -18.41 30.67
N LEU A 477 -14.28 -18.89 31.62
CA LEU A 477 -12.91 -19.32 31.33
C LEU A 477 -12.88 -20.46 30.30
N ASP A 478 -13.84 -21.38 30.36
CA ASP A 478 -13.96 -22.48 29.40
C ASP A 478 -14.22 -21.98 27.97
N LEU A 479 -15.05 -20.95 27.81
CA LEU A 479 -15.29 -20.31 26.51
C LEU A 479 -14.00 -19.75 25.93
N LEU A 480 -13.21 -19.07 26.76
CA LEU A 480 -11.95 -18.47 26.34
C LEU A 480 -10.89 -19.52 25.98
N GLN A 481 -10.79 -20.61 26.76
CA GLN A 481 -9.90 -21.73 26.44
C GLN A 481 -10.30 -22.40 25.12
N LEU A 482 -11.60 -22.64 24.94
CA LEU A 482 -12.15 -23.20 23.71
C LEU A 482 -11.87 -22.29 22.51
N ARG A 483 -11.93 -20.96 22.70
CA ARG A 483 -11.60 -20.02 21.64
C ARG A 483 -10.12 -20.09 21.22
N ILE A 484 -9.21 -20.29 22.16
CA ILE A 484 -7.79 -20.52 21.87
C ILE A 484 -7.64 -21.83 21.09
N GLY A 485 -8.27 -22.92 21.56
CA GLY A 485 -8.25 -24.23 20.91
C GLY A 485 -8.74 -24.20 19.46
N GLU A 486 -9.90 -23.59 19.21
CA GLU A 486 -10.48 -23.46 17.86
C GLU A 486 -9.60 -22.63 16.93
N THR A 487 -9.05 -21.53 17.44
CA THR A 487 -8.15 -20.67 16.66
C THR A 487 -6.88 -21.44 16.28
N MET A 488 -6.33 -22.24 17.20
CA MET A 488 -5.17 -23.09 16.95
C MET A 488 -5.46 -24.20 15.96
N ILE A 489 -6.61 -24.88 16.05
CA ILE A 489 -7.03 -25.89 15.07
C ILE A 489 -7.11 -25.28 13.67
N GLY A 490 -7.76 -24.12 13.53
CA GLY A 490 -7.86 -23.43 12.25
C GLY A 490 -6.50 -22.98 11.70
N ALA A 491 -5.63 -22.45 12.56
CA ALA A 491 -4.27 -22.04 12.20
C ALA A 491 -3.41 -23.22 11.72
N VAL A 492 -3.47 -24.36 12.41
CA VAL A 492 -2.75 -25.59 12.05
C VAL A 492 -3.31 -26.18 10.76
N ALA A 493 -4.63 -26.31 10.62
CA ALA A 493 -5.25 -26.82 9.41
C ALA A 493 -4.91 -25.96 8.18
N GLY A 494 -5.01 -24.63 8.31
CA GLY A 494 -4.66 -23.70 7.24
C GLY A 494 -3.19 -23.78 6.85
N THR A 495 -2.30 -23.84 7.83
CA THR A 495 -0.86 -24.00 7.59
C THR A 495 -0.54 -25.34 6.93
N ALA A 496 -1.11 -26.44 7.42
CA ALA A 496 -0.89 -27.76 6.86
C ALA A 496 -1.27 -27.82 5.37
N VAL A 497 -2.46 -27.33 5.02
CA VAL A 497 -2.93 -27.33 3.63
C VAL A 497 -2.07 -26.41 2.75
N ALA A 498 -1.66 -25.24 3.25
CA ALA A 498 -0.78 -24.33 2.49
C ALA A 498 0.60 -24.96 2.15
N PHE A 499 1.07 -25.90 2.97
CA PHE A 499 2.33 -26.60 2.76
C PHE A 499 2.18 -27.89 1.93
N LEU A 500 1.04 -28.58 2.02
CA LEU A 500 0.83 -29.90 1.41
C LEU A 500 0.12 -29.85 0.05
N VAL A 501 -0.80 -28.90 -0.15
CA VAL A 501 -1.67 -28.87 -1.35
C VAL A 501 -1.30 -27.67 -2.21
N PHE A 502 -0.82 -27.91 -3.44
CA PHE A 502 -0.36 -26.87 -4.39
C PHE A 502 0.53 -25.78 -3.75
N PRO A 503 1.65 -26.13 -3.09
CA PRO A 503 2.43 -25.17 -2.31
C PRO A 503 3.02 -24.04 -3.18
N ALA A 504 2.57 -22.81 -2.93
CA ALA A 504 3.17 -21.61 -3.51
C ALA A 504 4.48 -21.28 -2.77
N ARG A 505 5.62 -21.52 -3.42
CA ARG A 505 6.95 -21.26 -2.84
C ARG A 505 7.18 -19.75 -2.72
N THR A 506 7.47 -19.25 -1.51
CA THR A 506 7.80 -17.85 -1.22
C THR A 506 8.93 -17.31 -2.13
N ARG A 507 9.93 -18.15 -2.44
CA ARG A 507 11.00 -17.79 -3.39
C ARG A 507 10.49 -17.56 -4.81
N GLY A 508 9.56 -18.38 -5.30
CA GLY A 508 9.06 -18.27 -6.67
C GLY A 508 8.33 -16.96 -6.96
N ALA A 509 7.58 -16.43 -5.99
CA ALA A 509 6.94 -15.12 -6.12
C ALA A 509 7.96 -13.97 -6.17
N LEU A 510 9.02 -14.06 -5.34
CA LEU A 510 10.12 -13.09 -5.36
C LEU A 510 10.97 -13.20 -6.62
N ASP A 511 11.29 -14.41 -7.07
CA ASP A 511 12.03 -14.66 -8.31
C ASP A 511 11.26 -14.10 -9.53
N ALA A 512 9.94 -14.28 -9.57
CA ALA A 512 9.10 -13.70 -10.62
C ALA A 512 9.03 -12.16 -10.56
N ALA A 513 9.02 -11.56 -9.37
CA ALA A 513 9.09 -10.10 -9.22
C ALA A 513 10.46 -9.55 -9.64
N LEU A 514 11.55 -10.22 -9.25
CA LEU A 514 12.91 -9.87 -9.63
C LEU A 514 13.13 -10.00 -11.13
N ALA A 515 12.63 -11.08 -11.76
CA ALA A 515 12.71 -11.26 -13.21
C ALA A 515 12.06 -10.10 -13.97
N ARG A 516 10.87 -9.66 -13.52
CA ARG A 516 10.17 -8.49 -14.10
C ARG A 516 10.95 -7.19 -13.89
N TRP A 517 11.60 -7.01 -12.73
CA TRP A 517 12.44 -5.84 -12.47
C TRP A 517 13.70 -5.81 -13.36
N PHE A 518 14.40 -6.94 -13.48
CA PHE A 518 15.56 -7.05 -14.38
C PHE A 518 15.14 -6.81 -15.84
N GLN A 519 14.02 -7.38 -16.28
CA GLN A 519 13.49 -7.13 -17.62
C GLN A 519 13.17 -5.65 -17.85
N ALA A 520 12.57 -4.95 -16.89
CA ALA A 520 12.28 -3.52 -17.02
C ALA A 520 13.55 -2.67 -17.11
N LEU A 521 14.61 -3.03 -16.37
CA LEU A 521 15.91 -2.35 -16.46
C LEU A 521 16.60 -2.65 -17.81
N ASP A 522 16.48 -3.87 -18.33
CA ASP A 522 17.05 -4.28 -19.61
C ASP A 522 16.40 -3.52 -20.76
N GLU A 523 15.08 -3.38 -20.74
CA GLU A 523 14.32 -2.57 -21.69
C GLU A 523 14.74 -1.10 -21.67
N LEU A 524 14.97 -0.51 -20.49
CA LEU A 524 15.43 0.88 -20.36
C LEU A 524 16.83 1.05 -20.95
N LEU A 525 17.79 0.23 -20.53
CA LEU A 525 19.18 0.32 -20.99
C LEU A 525 19.29 0.07 -22.51
N SER A 526 18.53 -0.91 -23.02
CA SER A 526 18.45 -1.19 -24.46
C SER A 526 17.85 -0.02 -25.23
N ALA A 527 16.77 0.61 -24.72
CA ALA A 527 16.16 1.77 -25.34
C ALA A 527 17.13 2.97 -25.43
N ILE A 528 17.95 3.18 -24.41
CA ILE A 528 19.01 4.21 -24.42
C ILE A 528 20.07 3.86 -25.47
N GLY A 529 20.49 2.59 -25.55
CA GLY A 529 21.45 2.10 -26.56
C GLY A 529 20.95 2.26 -28.00
N GLU A 530 19.64 2.14 -28.21
CA GLU A 530 18.95 2.42 -29.48
C GLU A 530 18.82 3.93 -29.79
N GLY A 531 19.24 4.81 -28.88
CA GLY A 531 19.18 6.25 -29.04
C GLY A 531 17.79 6.85 -28.79
N LYS A 532 16.87 6.12 -28.17
CA LYS A 532 15.57 6.67 -27.74
C LYS A 532 15.82 7.73 -26.66
N SER A 533 14.99 8.77 -26.63
CA SER A 533 15.14 9.88 -25.68
C SER A 533 13.78 10.43 -25.26
N GLY A 534 13.77 11.29 -24.24
CA GLY A 534 12.56 11.95 -23.76
C GLY A 534 11.55 10.96 -23.17
N PHE A 535 10.29 11.08 -23.59
CA PHE A 535 9.16 10.40 -22.96
C PHE A 535 9.33 8.87 -22.84
N ALA A 536 9.85 8.20 -23.88
CA ALA A 536 9.95 6.74 -23.91
C ALA A 536 10.82 6.19 -22.78
N LEU A 537 11.93 6.89 -22.46
CA LEU A 537 12.81 6.49 -21.35
C LEU A 537 12.16 6.74 -19.99
N ILE A 538 11.41 7.84 -19.86
CA ILE A 538 10.72 8.16 -18.61
C ILE A 538 9.66 7.09 -18.30
N ALA A 539 8.86 6.66 -19.29
CA ALA A 539 7.89 5.59 -19.10
C ALA A 539 8.54 4.26 -18.68
N LEU A 540 9.67 3.91 -19.29
CA LEU A 540 10.44 2.72 -18.90
C LEU A 540 11.02 2.85 -17.47
N SER A 541 11.46 4.04 -17.05
CA SER A 541 11.90 4.26 -15.66
C SER A 541 10.76 4.10 -14.64
N GLN A 542 9.54 4.51 -14.99
CA GLN A 542 8.35 4.28 -14.15
C GLN A 542 7.96 2.80 -14.09
N LYS A 543 8.16 2.04 -15.17
CA LYS A 543 8.00 0.58 -15.17
C LYS A 543 8.96 -0.07 -14.16
N ILE A 544 10.22 0.37 -14.10
CA ILE A 544 11.19 -0.11 -13.10
C ILE A 544 10.72 0.23 -11.68
N ASP A 545 10.23 1.45 -11.43
CA ASP A 545 9.66 1.84 -10.13
C ASP A 545 8.50 0.93 -9.70
N ALA A 546 7.64 0.55 -10.65
CA ALA A 546 6.54 -0.39 -10.41
C ALA A 546 7.05 -1.78 -10.04
N CYS A 547 7.99 -2.31 -10.82
CA CYS A 547 8.59 -3.61 -10.53
C CYS A 547 9.35 -3.62 -9.20
N TYR A 548 9.99 -2.51 -8.80
CA TYR A 548 10.67 -2.43 -7.50
C TYR A 548 9.68 -2.56 -6.34
N ARG A 549 8.50 -1.93 -6.46
CA ARG A 549 7.44 -2.11 -5.46
C ARG A 549 7.00 -3.56 -5.36
N ASP A 550 6.81 -4.25 -6.50
CA ASP A 550 6.48 -5.68 -6.50
C ASP A 550 7.56 -6.52 -5.80
N VAL A 551 8.83 -6.21 -6.01
CA VAL A 551 9.96 -6.84 -5.30
C VAL A 551 9.88 -6.59 -3.80
N THR A 552 9.60 -5.37 -3.34
CA THR A 552 9.44 -5.07 -1.89
C THR A 552 8.28 -5.85 -1.26
N VAL A 553 7.16 -6.00 -1.98
CA VAL A 553 5.99 -6.75 -1.51
C VAL A 553 6.31 -8.24 -1.44
N ALA A 554 6.95 -8.79 -2.48
CA ALA A 554 7.31 -10.20 -2.54
C ALA A 554 8.45 -10.59 -1.57
N ALA A 555 9.32 -9.65 -1.20
CA ALA A 555 10.40 -9.86 -0.24
C ALA A 555 9.95 -9.73 1.23
N ARG A 556 8.79 -9.14 1.50
CA ARG A 556 8.21 -8.97 2.86
C ARG A 556 8.22 -10.25 3.73
N PRO A 557 7.90 -11.46 3.22
CA PRO A 557 7.83 -12.68 4.03
C PRO A 557 9.21 -13.18 4.46
N LEU A 558 10.27 -12.80 3.74
CA LEU A 558 11.65 -13.12 4.12
C LEU A 558 12.12 -12.24 5.28
N GLY A 559 11.56 -11.03 5.40
CA GLY A 559 11.91 -10.08 6.46
C GLY A 559 11.36 -10.57 7.80
N SER A 560 12.24 -10.80 8.78
CA SER A 560 11.80 -11.04 10.16
C SER A 560 10.97 -9.85 10.63
N SER A 561 9.66 -10.05 10.75
CA SER A 561 8.75 -9.04 11.29
C SER A 561 9.00 -8.95 12.79
N TRP A 562 9.92 -8.07 13.21
CA TRP A 562 9.99 -7.55 14.58
C TRP A 562 10.63 -6.16 14.56
N SER A 563 9.84 -5.17 14.99
CA SER A 563 10.08 -3.72 14.90
C SER A 563 11.11 -3.17 15.89
N VAL A 564 12.07 -3.98 16.34
CA VAL A 564 13.09 -3.58 17.32
C VAL A 564 14.45 -4.19 16.94
N VAL A 565 14.93 -3.91 15.73
CA VAL A 565 16.33 -4.17 15.38
C VAL A 565 16.94 -2.89 14.84
N THR A 566 17.86 -2.35 15.60
CA THR A 566 18.60 -1.09 15.36
C THR A 566 19.61 -1.18 14.21
N ARG A 567 19.68 -2.33 13.51
CA ARG A 567 20.55 -2.55 12.33
C ARG A 567 19.71 -2.96 11.12
N PRO A 568 19.92 -2.38 9.92
CA PRO A 568 19.25 -2.83 8.72
C PRO A 568 19.68 -4.27 8.40
N GLY A 569 18.76 -5.23 8.57
CA GLY A 569 19.00 -6.63 8.22
C GLY A 569 19.29 -6.82 6.72
N GLN A 570 19.87 -7.96 6.35
CA GLN A 570 20.34 -8.29 4.98
C GLN A 570 19.30 -8.01 3.89
N ILE A 571 18.02 -8.22 4.19
CA ILE A 571 16.91 -7.98 3.25
C ILE A 571 16.73 -6.50 2.98
N ARG A 572 16.79 -5.63 4.00
CA ARG A 572 16.71 -4.17 3.82
C ARG A 572 17.92 -3.63 3.05
N GLN A 573 19.10 -4.19 3.28
CA GLN A 573 20.31 -3.84 2.52
C GLN A 573 20.17 -4.21 1.05
N THR A 574 19.66 -5.41 0.75
CA THR A 574 19.41 -5.85 -0.63
C THR A 574 18.38 -4.96 -1.32
N LEU A 575 17.26 -4.65 -0.64
CA LEU A 575 16.25 -3.72 -1.18
C LEU A 575 16.82 -2.31 -1.42
N ALA A 576 17.73 -1.83 -0.57
CA ALA A 576 18.39 -0.54 -0.77
C ALA A 576 19.26 -0.51 -2.04
N ILE A 577 19.89 -1.64 -2.41
CA ILE A 577 20.64 -1.75 -3.67
C ILE A 577 19.69 -1.61 -4.86
N PHE A 578 18.57 -2.36 -4.88
CA PHE A 578 17.56 -2.25 -5.92
C PHE A 578 16.93 -0.84 -5.98
N LEU A 579 16.69 -0.20 -4.84
CA LEU A 579 16.22 1.18 -4.76
C LEU A 579 17.23 2.15 -5.36
N SER A 580 18.52 1.95 -5.08
CA SER A 580 19.60 2.75 -5.66
C SER A 580 19.63 2.62 -7.18
N CYS A 581 19.62 1.39 -7.73
CA CYS A 581 19.52 1.16 -9.18
C CYS A 581 18.30 1.86 -9.77
N THR A 582 17.15 1.76 -9.11
CA THR A 582 15.88 2.35 -9.55
C THR A 582 15.94 3.88 -9.57
N TYR A 583 16.55 4.48 -8.54
CA TYR A 583 16.77 5.93 -8.46
C TYR A 583 17.71 6.42 -9.57
N TRP A 584 18.83 5.74 -9.80
CA TRP A 584 19.78 6.11 -10.85
C TRP A 584 19.24 5.87 -12.25
N ALA A 585 18.44 4.82 -12.47
CA ALA A 585 17.71 4.61 -13.72
C ALA A 585 16.76 5.78 -14.05
N ARG A 586 16.13 6.35 -13.02
CA ARG A 586 15.28 7.55 -13.16
C ARG A 586 16.09 8.80 -13.51
N ILE A 587 17.20 9.04 -12.82
CA ILE A 587 18.10 10.16 -13.14
C ILE A 587 18.63 10.03 -14.56
N LEU A 588 19.05 8.83 -14.96
CA LEU A 588 19.53 8.51 -16.30
C LEU A 588 18.47 8.80 -17.36
N ALA A 589 17.24 8.30 -17.18
CA ALA A 589 16.14 8.52 -18.12
C ALA A 589 15.81 10.01 -18.33
N LYS A 590 15.96 10.83 -17.28
CA LYS A 590 15.66 12.26 -17.30
C LYS A 590 16.81 13.11 -17.86
N SER A 591 18.05 12.74 -17.56
CA SER A 591 19.24 13.51 -17.94
C SER A 591 19.82 13.11 -19.29
N TYR A 592 19.34 12.02 -19.90
CA TYR A 592 19.80 11.57 -21.21
C TYR A 592 19.30 12.49 -22.33
N ALA A 593 20.18 13.40 -22.75
CA ALA A 593 20.08 14.15 -24.00
C ALA A 593 21.02 13.50 -25.02
N ALA A 594 20.50 13.11 -26.19
CA ALA A 594 21.29 12.49 -27.26
C ALA A 594 22.42 13.43 -27.72
N ARG A 595 23.63 13.31 -27.15
CA ARG A 595 24.80 14.15 -27.49
C ARG A 595 26.13 13.38 -27.42
N ALA A 596 27.03 13.80 -28.32
CA ALA A 596 28.46 13.56 -28.59
C ALA A 596 29.25 12.38 -27.98
N ASP A 597 28.93 11.81 -26.82
CA ASP A 597 29.74 10.81 -26.11
C ASP A 597 29.20 9.37 -26.25
N ALA A 598 28.63 9.07 -27.43
CA ALA A 598 27.82 7.88 -27.68
C ALA A 598 28.58 6.54 -27.52
N ASP A 599 29.88 6.53 -27.76
CA ASP A 599 30.66 5.28 -27.78
C ASP A 599 31.10 4.81 -26.38
N GLU A 600 31.37 5.72 -25.45
CA GLU A 600 31.65 5.37 -24.05
C GLU A 600 30.37 4.96 -23.32
N LEU A 601 29.27 5.67 -23.60
CA LEU A 601 27.95 5.38 -23.05
C LEU A 601 27.42 4.01 -23.51
N LYS A 602 27.60 3.67 -24.80
CA LYS A 602 27.32 2.32 -25.34
C LYS A 602 28.13 1.23 -24.65
N ARG A 603 29.41 1.50 -24.33
CA ARG A 603 30.26 0.54 -23.59
C ARG A 603 29.76 0.32 -22.16
N LEU A 604 29.35 1.37 -21.46
CA LEU A 604 28.77 1.26 -20.11
C LEU A 604 27.45 0.48 -20.13
N ILE A 605 26.55 0.80 -21.07
CA ILE A 605 25.28 0.07 -21.26
C ILE A 605 25.54 -1.42 -21.51
N ALA A 606 26.47 -1.76 -22.41
CA ALA A 606 26.80 -3.16 -22.70
C ALA A 606 27.36 -3.90 -21.47
N SER A 607 28.14 -3.20 -20.64
CA SER A 607 28.65 -3.74 -19.37
C SER A 607 27.54 -4.03 -18.37
N ASP A 608 26.62 -3.08 -18.17
CA ASP A 608 25.50 -3.24 -17.23
C ASP A 608 24.55 -4.36 -17.69
N LEU A 609 24.26 -4.44 -19.00
CA LEU A 609 23.48 -5.53 -19.58
C LEU A 609 24.15 -6.90 -19.38
N ALA A 610 25.50 -6.96 -19.43
CA ALA A 610 26.23 -8.19 -19.15
C ALA A 610 26.13 -8.60 -17.67
N LEU A 611 26.27 -7.64 -16.74
CA LEU A 611 26.07 -7.87 -15.30
C LEU A 611 24.66 -8.39 -15.01
N MET A 612 23.64 -7.82 -15.68
CA MET A 612 22.26 -8.26 -15.54
C MET A 612 22.02 -9.68 -16.07
N LYS A 613 22.64 -10.05 -17.20
CA LYS A 613 22.55 -11.41 -17.74
C LYS A 613 23.12 -12.47 -16.80
N ASP A 614 24.13 -12.13 -16.01
CA ASP A 614 24.67 -13.02 -14.96
C ASP A 614 23.83 -12.99 -13.67
N ALA A 615 23.34 -11.82 -13.27
CA ALA A 615 22.60 -11.62 -12.02
C ALA A 615 21.14 -12.13 -12.07
N ALA A 616 20.43 -11.94 -13.19
CA ALA A 616 19.01 -12.25 -13.32
C ALA A 616 18.67 -13.75 -13.12
N PRO A 617 19.43 -14.72 -13.68
CA PRO A 617 19.16 -16.15 -13.48
C PRO A 617 19.32 -16.60 -12.02
N ARG A 618 20.12 -15.88 -11.23
CA ARG A 618 20.38 -16.20 -9.82
C ARG A 618 19.23 -15.80 -8.89
N GLY A 619 18.27 -15.00 -9.38
CA GLY A 619 17.00 -14.70 -8.70
C GLY A 619 17.17 -14.16 -7.27
N SER A 620 16.39 -14.71 -6.33
CA SER A 620 16.33 -14.31 -4.93
C SER A 620 17.54 -14.69 -4.08
N THR A 621 18.57 -15.35 -4.65
CA THR A 621 19.78 -15.72 -3.90
C THR A 621 20.51 -14.50 -3.34
N CYS A 622 20.44 -13.34 -4.01
CA CYS A 622 20.99 -12.07 -3.53
C CYS A 622 20.47 -11.61 -2.15
N PHE A 623 19.30 -12.09 -1.70
CA PHE A 623 18.75 -11.78 -0.37
C PHE A 623 19.40 -12.59 0.77
N PHE A 624 20.14 -13.64 0.44
CA PHE A 624 20.76 -14.56 1.40
C PHE A 624 22.29 -14.47 1.43
N ILE A 625 22.88 -13.50 0.73
CA ILE A 625 24.32 -13.26 0.72
C ILE A 625 24.67 -12.36 1.91
N GLU A 626 25.60 -12.81 2.75
CA GLU A 626 26.13 -11.99 3.83
C GLU A 626 27.01 -10.87 3.26
N ARG A 627 26.55 -9.62 3.41
CA ARG A 627 27.32 -8.44 3.01
C ARG A 627 27.96 -7.80 4.24
N LYS A 628 29.27 -7.55 4.20
CA LYS A 628 29.92 -6.64 5.16
C LYS A 628 29.40 -5.23 4.90
N ALA A 629 28.91 -4.56 5.94
CA ALA A 629 28.40 -3.19 5.83
C ALA A 629 29.51 -2.28 5.28
N SER A 630 29.33 -1.78 4.05
CA SER A 630 30.23 -0.76 3.52
C SER A 630 30.03 0.53 4.32
N ARG A 631 31.12 1.12 4.80
CA ARG A 631 31.12 2.46 5.39
C ARG A 631 30.51 3.41 4.35
N THR A 632 29.50 4.16 4.75
CA THR A 632 28.88 5.23 3.98
C THR A 632 29.97 6.15 3.44
N THR A 633 30.29 6.01 2.15
CA THR A 633 31.17 6.94 1.45
C THR A 633 30.54 8.34 1.49
N GLY A 634 31.38 9.36 1.66
CA GLY A 634 31.00 10.74 1.95
C GLY A 634 29.82 11.26 1.12
N ARG A 635 28.93 11.96 1.82
CA ARG A 635 27.59 12.36 1.37
C ARG A 635 27.61 13.64 0.51
N HIS A 636 28.45 13.65 -0.52
CA HIS A 636 28.53 14.74 -1.49
C HIS A 636 28.65 14.13 -2.89
N LEU A 637 27.50 13.91 -3.54
CA LEU A 637 27.43 13.58 -4.97
C LEU A 637 27.42 14.91 -5.75
N PRO A 638 28.35 15.14 -6.67
CA PRO A 638 28.36 16.33 -7.51
C PRO A 638 27.19 16.27 -8.49
N LEU A 639 26.13 17.05 -8.21
CA LEU A 639 25.05 17.34 -9.16
C LEU A 639 25.51 18.41 -10.14
N SER A 640 26.47 18.10 -10.99
CA SER A 640 26.87 18.99 -12.09
C SER A 640 27.62 18.19 -13.16
N ARG A 641 27.19 18.36 -14.41
CA ARG A 641 27.82 17.95 -15.69
C ARG A 641 27.79 16.49 -16.17
N GLU A 642 27.50 15.47 -15.35
CA GLU A 642 27.60 14.05 -15.77
C GLU A 642 26.34 13.18 -15.51
N GLY A 643 25.12 13.73 -15.48
CA GLY A 643 23.91 13.01 -15.00
C GLY A 643 23.64 11.62 -15.61
N ALA A 644 23.79 11.46 -16.93
CA ALA A 644 23.58 10.18 -17.61
C ALA A 644 24.75 9.20 -17.41
N ARG A 645 25.99 9.70 -17.48
CA ARG A 645 27.20 8.89 -17.25
C ARG A 645 27.26 8.39 -15.81
N LEU A 646 27.11 9.31 -14.85
CA LEU A 646 27.05 9.01 -13.43
C LEU A 646 25.89 8.05 -13.11
N GLY A 647 24.73 8.24 -13.75
CA GLY A 647 23.60 7.33 -13.64
C GLY A 647 23.95 5.89 -14.04
N LEU A 648 24.59 5.70 -15.19
CA LEU A 648 25.07 4.39 -15.66
C LEU A 648 26.13 3.79 -14.72
N GLU A 649 27.16 4.57 -14.35
CA GLU A 649 28.21 4.10 -13.45
C GLU A 649 27.66 3.67 -12.08
N MET A 650 26.68 4.40 -11.55
CA MET A 650 26.03 4.06 -10.29
C MET A 650 25.09 2.86 -10.40
N ILE A 651 24.44 2.64 -11.57
CA ILE A 651 23.68 1.41 -11.84
C ILE A 651 24.63 0.21 -11.84
N GLY A 652 25.72 0.26 -12.61
CA GLY A 652 26.73 -0.80 -12.64
C GLY A 652 27.30 -1.11 -11.25
N SER A 653 27.72 -0.08 -10.51
CA SER A 653 28.23 -0.26 -9.13
C SER A 653 27.20 -0.89 -8.19
N ALA A 654 25.92 -0.54 -8.34
CA ALA A 654 24.86 -1.13 -7.53
C ALA A 654 24.57 -2.59 -7.94
N LEU A 655 24.60 -2.91 -9.24
CA LEU A 655 24.44 -4.28 -9.75
C LEU A 655 25.57 -5.20 -9.26
N GLU A 656 26.83 -4.74 -9.24
CA GLU A 656 27.96 -5.49 -8.70
C GLU A 656 27.79 -5.82 -7.20
N ARG A 657 27.16 -4.92 -6.43
CA ARG A 657 26.87 -5.15 -5.00
C ARG A 657 25.80 -6.22 -4.77
N LEU A 658 25.01 -6.60 -5.78
CA LEU A 658 24.03 -7.69 -5.63
C LEU A 658 24.73 -9.02 -5.37
N TYR A 659 25.84 -9.28 -6.08
CA TYR A 659 26.67 -10.48 -5.98
C TYR A 659 28.16 -10.09 -5.87
N PRO A 660 28.63 -9.68 -4.68
CA PRO A 660 30.03 -9.31 -4.52
C PRO A 660 30.94 -10.51 -4.84
N SER A 661 31.88 -10.30 -5.77
CA SER A 661 32.97 -11.22 -6.04
C SER A 661 33.77 -11.45 -4.75
N ALA A 662 34.16 -12.69 -4.47
CA ALA A 662 34.79 -13.07 -3.20
C ALA A 662 36.13 -12.34 -2.90
N ASP A 663 36.73 -11.63 -3.86
CA ASP A 663 38.12 -11.14 -3.79
C ASP A 663 38.34 -9.64 -4.02
N VAL A 664 37.33 -8.76 -3.94
CA VAL A 664 37.58 -7.30 -4.06
C VAL A 664 37.23 -6.57 -2.77
N LEU A 665 38.27 -6.30 -1.96
CA LEU A 665 38.23 -5.39 -0.81
C LEU A 665 37.89 -3.96 -1.26
N PRO A 666 37.20 -3.15 -0.42
CA PRO A 666 36.71 -1.83 -0.83
C PRO A 666 37.87 -0.83 -0.96
N PHE A 667 37.95 -0.17 -2.12
CA PHE A 667 38.90 0.88 -2.47
C PHE A 667 38.87 2.08 -1.52
N ALA A 668 40.05 2.68 -1.31
CA ALA A 668 40.26 3.95 -0.62
C ALA A 668 39.92 5.15 -1.54
N PRO A 669 39.58 6.33 -1.00
CA PRO A 669 39.02 7.44 -1.77
C PRO A 669 40.08 8.19 -2.58
N GLY A 670 39.82 8.41 -3.87
CA GLY A 670 40.55 9.43 -4.66
C GLY A 670 41.21 8.99 -5.98
N GLU A 671 41.11 7.74 -6.41
CA GLU A 671 41.68 7.32 -7.70
C GLU A 671 40.64 7.31 -8.81
N ALA A 672 40.87 8.16 -9.83
CA ALA A 672 40.16 8.12 -11.10
C ALA A 672 40.38 6.76 -11.78
N ILE A 673 39.31 6.22 -12.37
CA ILE A 673 39.27 4.91 -13.03
C ILE A 673 40.25 4.91 -14.22
N ALA A 674 41.47 4.45 -14.00
CA ALA A 674 42.33 3.97 -15.07
C ALA A 674 41.96 2.51 -15.36
N ARG A 675 41.09 2.29 -16.36
CA ARG A 675 40.84 0.95 -16.90
C ARG A 675 42.15 0.39 -17.45
N SER A 676 42.54 -0.79 -16.99
CA SER A 676 43.78 -1.46 -17.35
C SER A 676 43.91 -1.65 -18.87
N LYS A 677 44.92 -0.99 -19.45
CA LYS A 677 45.61 -1.52 -20.63
C LYS A 677 46.34 -2.79 -20.19
N GLN A 678 46.09 -3.91 -20.87
CA GLN A 678 47.07 -4.84 -21.45
C GLN A 678 46.47 -6.25 -21.59
N GLY A 679 46.58 -6.81 -22.80
CA GLY A 679 46.25 -8.19 -23.14
C GLY A 679 45.36 -8.29 -24.36
#